data_AF-A0A840PLT2-F1
#
_entry.id   AF-A0A840PLT2-F1
#
_cell.length_a   1.000
_cell.length_b   1.000
_cell.length_c   1.000
_cell.angle_alpha   90.00
_cell.angle_beta   90.00
_cell.angle_gamma   90.00
#
_symmetry.space_group_name_H-M   'P 1'
#
loop_
_entity.id
_entity.type
_entity.pdbx_description
1 polymer ?
#
loop_
_entity_poly.entity_id
_entity_poly.type
_entity_poly.pdbx_seq_one_letter_code
_entity_poly.pdbx_strand_id
1 'polypeptide(L)'
;MRRYRFGRFAAVVAAGYALLVVVLGVLALVSGDDSGLLRVVTFGVAWFGEEETGASSWPVSLALVLVGAGQGWVLWQVLRGRAAGDPVRSGRAVRWLRAALYLNVVCGLADAVPLPLPDWADDLVPAAAGLVLVVLFFLVLRGTSRGLRITALVAGVVAEAGWIAANVAGELDLHLVAQILHFARLDGVLWLVWMVLTLIAQARDGRWSRGTVWIGAAATALSYVLRPFAFDLPVEFPRGGLLLSAAFGLLGLLRVVWQARSAHELAGPPARAATTPALSPAPVRRPPGRWPLAALAVVLPLLPVAVNLAQGMPLWIGPRGVIESYLRESAGAPVPLSVWLLLDLFAGVGGMAVLVLAAVVRRTLSLVRATASALFLAIAAGVVSVLTAGPEPREEFWYPGPQIYPERDGSIVFGVSPLWHCAAFAVSALILIFQYGGGPAHRTRLHVVASAVAAAMALCFLPVADFAGGRVLGDDDCLAPEPYYGAHREPLKLSGEPAFACGVRGSETLPPVKDAPARVQIAYGRRLCEVFTRADPAEFARVARTDGVEVAGLASTLAHICPAASAVAAAESIEAESEYAIWAAEERLKCAATPRHRPKIEPVAAVVQPGSVSTDYGVLEVYEPDVAEGDPFLDELPYRGDVLAAGPGHLQVRVHSDTPLCVTTETYTRRPPVETKGWDEVVEAGLRSASGEIAFADPMGGEPLPDLAVRGKGHYRIRVHFAWRPWKGEERVTQQLLIMAYPGPGDEVEEHLPRRPGR
;
A
#
# COMPACT_ATOMS: atom_id res chain seq x y z
N MET A 1 42.07 5.08 27.41
CA MET A 1 41.95 4.77 25.95
C MET A 1 43.13 3.97 25.34
N ARG A 2 44.15 3.51 26.09
CA ARG A 2 45.28 2.69 25.58
C ARG A 2 44.94 1.20 25.30
N ARG A 3 43.74 0.87 24.81
CA ARG A 3 43.30 -0.54 24.62
C ARG A 3 43.27 -1.03 23.17
N TYR A 4 43.33 -0.15 22.17
CA TYR A 4 43.23 -0.52 20.75
C TYR A 4 44.35 0.11 19.93
N ARG A 5 44.88 -0.62 18.94
CA ARG A 5 46.07 -0.21 18.17
C ARG A 5 45.87 1.11 17.43
N PHE A 6 44.69 1.33 16.86
CA PHE A 6 44.36 2.54 16.10
C PHE A 6 43.28 3.39 16.81
N GLY A 7 43.04 3.15 18.10
CA GLY A 7 41.93 3.76 18.83
C GLY A 7 41.99 5.30 18.89
N ARG A 8 43.18 5.91 18.90
CA ARG A 8 43.33 7.38 18.87
C ARG A 8 42.96 7.95 17.50
N PHE A 9 43.51 7.39 16.43
CA PHE A 9 43.19 7.80 15.06
C PHE A 9 41.68 7.67 14.79
N ALA A 10 41.11 6.52 15.12
CA ALA A 10 39.68 6.27 14.99
C ALA A 10 38.82 7.26 15.79
N ALA A 11 39.24 7.62 17.00
CA ALA A 11 38.53 8.60 17.83
C ALA A 11 38.57 10.01 17.23
N VAL A 12 39.72 10.42 16.66
CA VAL A 12 39.85 11.72 15.98
C VAL A 12 38.95 11.77 14.75
N VAL A 13 38.95 10.74 13.90
CA VAL A 13 38.10 10.68 12.70
C VAL A 13 36.62 10.70 13.09
N ALA A 14 36.21 9.86 14.05
CA ALA A 14 34.83 9.81 14.51
C ALA A 14 34.35 11.11 15.16
N ALA A 15 35.21 11.74 15.98
CA ALA A 15 34.90 13.02 16.60
C ALA A 15 34.82 14.16 15.56
N GLY A 16 35.71 14.16 14.57
CA GLY A 16 35.67 15.11 13.46
C GLY A 16 34.39 14.98 12.63
N TYR A 17 33.99 13.75 12.31
CA TYR A 17 32.72 13.48 11.61
C TYR A 17 31.50 13.91 12.44
N ALA A 18 31.44 13.53 13.72
CA ALA A 18 30.34 13.91 14.60
C ALA A 18 30.25 15.43 14.78
N LEU A 19 31.39 16.12 14.90
CA LEU A 19 31.43 17.58 14.96
C LEU A 19 30.89 18.21 13.66
N LEU A 20 31.30 17.70 12.50
CA LEU A 20 30.79 18.16 11.20
C LEU A 20 29.27 18.02 11.11
N VAL A 21 28.73 16.85 11.47
CA VAL A 21 27.28 16.59 11.51
C VAL A 21 26.56 17.56 12.44
N VAL A 22 27.09 17.81 13.65
CA VAL A 22 26.48 18.75 14.60
C VAL A 22 26.50 20.19 14.06
N VAL A 23 27.62 20.63 13.49
CA VAL A 23 27.73 21.96 12.88
C VAL A 23 26.74 22.13 11.73
N LEU A 24 26.63 21.15 10.84
CA LEU A 24 25.67 21.17 9.73
C LEU A 24 24.22 21.12 10.23
N GLY A 25 23.93 20.38 11.30
CA GLY A 25 22.60 20.38 11.92
C GLY A 25 22.24 21.72 12.56
N VAL A 26 23.19 22.40 13.22
CA VAL A 26 22.95 23.76 13.73
C VAL A 26 22.72 24.74 12.58
N LEU A 27 23.51 24.64 11.50
CA LEU A 27 23.31 25.45 10.30
C LEU A 27 21.94 25.19 9.66
N ALA A 28 21.51 23.94 9.56
CA ALA A 28 20.19 23.57 9.05
C ALA A 28 19.06 24.15 9.90
N LEU A 29 19.19 24.09 11.23
CA LEU A 29 18.21 24.68 12.15
C LEU A 29 18.12 26.20 12.05
N VAL A 30 19.24 26.89 11.79
CA VAL A 30 19.29 28.36 11.72
C VAL A 30 18.88 28.88 10.34
N SER A 31 19.29 28.21 9.26
CA SER A 31 19.06 28.65 7.87
C SER A 31 17.77 28.09 7.26
N GLY A 32 17.24 26.98 7.79
CA GLY A 32 16.17 26.21 7.18
C GLY A 32 16.62 25.26 6.06
N ASP A 33 17.90 25.30 5.67
CA ASP A 33 18.50 24.49 4.60
C ASP A 33 19.30 23.31 5.18
N ASP A 34 18.78 22.08 5.02
CA ASP A 34 19.42 20.84 5.49
C ASP A 34 20.21 20.11 4.41
N SER A 35 20.35 20.66 3.20
CA SER A 35 21.02 20.02 2.05
C SER A 35 22.45 19.56 2.39
N GLY A 36 23.21 20.39 3.11
CA GLY A 36 24.56 20.06 3.56
C GLY A 36 24.60 18.92 4.57
N LEU A 37 23.70 18.94 5.57
CA LEU A 37 23.57 17.87 6.56
C LEU A 37 23.17 16.56 5.87
N LEU A 38 22.18 16.64 4.99
CA LEU A 38 21.68 15.53 4.22
C LEU A 38 22.80 14.87 3.43
N ARG A 39 23.52 15.65 2.61
CA ARG A 39 24.62 15.15 1.77
C ARG A 39 25.71 14.44 2.60
N VAL A 40 25.99 14.90 3.82
CA VAL A 40 26.99 14.26 4.70
C VAL A 40 26.47 12.98 5.37
N VAL A 41 25.18 12.93 5.74
CA VAL A 41 24.57 11.78 6.42
C VAL A 41 24.17 10.69 5.42
N THR A 42 23.70 11.04 4.23
CA THR A 42 23.35 10.10 3.17
C THR A 42 24.51 9.79 2.23
N PHE A 43 25.70 10.33 2.51
CA PHE A 43 26.90 10.24 1.65
C PHE A 43 26.66 10.70 0.20
N GLY A 44 25.71 11.61 -0.01
CA GLY A 44 25.40 12.17 -1.33
C GLY A 44 24.56 11.25 -2.21
N VAL A 45 24.03 10.14 -1.68
CA VAL A 45 23.11 9.29 -2.42
C VAL A 45 21.73 9.97 -2.44
N ALA A 46 21.49 10.78 -3.47
CA ALA A 46 20.21 11.44 -3.74
C ALA A 46 19.27 10.46 -4.45
N TRP A 47 18.66 9.54 -3.70
CA TRP A 47 17.56 8.71 -4.21
C TRP A 47 16.29 9.52 -4.52
N PHE A 48 16.19 10.74 -3.98
CA PHE A 48 15.11 11.68 -4.21
C PHE A 48 15.68 12.88 -4.98
N GLY A 49 15.03 13.26 -6.08
CA GLY A 49 15.48 14.36 -6.95
C GLY A 49 15.75 15.64 -6.17
N GLU A 50 16.76 16.41 -6.59
CA GLU A 50 17.19 17.65 -5.91
C GLU A 50 16.07 18.70 -5.76
N GLU A 51 14.96 18.57 -6.49
CA GLU A 51 13.88 19.56 -6.57
C GLU A 51 12.88 19.58 -5.40
N GLU A 52 12.81 18.56 -4.53
CA GLU A 52 11.76 18.50 -3.47
C GLU A 52 12.20 18.95 -2.05
N THR A 53 13.39 19.51 -1.91
CA THR A 53 13.94 19.90 -0.60
C THR A 53 13.46 21.29 -0.13
N GLY A 54 12.15 21.43 0.10
CA GLY A 54 11.62 22.60 0.82
C GLY A 54 12.11 22.67 2.29
N ALA A 55 12.00 23.84 2.93
CA ALA A 55 12.50 24.11 4.29
C ALA A 55 12.22 22.96 5.28
N SER A 56 13.28 22.45 5.92
CA SER A 56 13.21 21.29 6.81
C SER A 56 12.61 21.65 8.17
N SER A 57 11.83 20.74 8.76
CA SER A 57 11.38 20.91 10.13
C SER A 57 12.50 20.52 11.11
N TRP A 58 12.61 21.24 12.23
CA TRP A 58 13.63 20.97 13.26
C TRP A 58 13.72 19.50 13.73
N PRO A 59 12.64 18.69 13.77
CA PRO A 59 12.74 17.28 14.16
C PRO A 59 13.49 16.42 13.12
N VAL A 60 13.38 16.73 11.82
CA VAL A 60 14.10 16.03 10.75
C VAL A 60 15.60 16.30 10.89
N SER A 61 15.98 17.56 11.05
CA SER A 61 17.37 17.96 11.32
C SER A 61 17.93 17.26 12.56
N LEU A 62 17.16 17.19 13.67
CA LEU A 62 17.57 16.47 14.88
C LEU A 62 17.77 14.97 14.62
N ALA A 63 16.84 14.33 13.90
CA ALA A 63 16.94 12.92 13.57
C ALA A 63 18.15 12.63 12.67
N LEU A 64 18.43 13.46 11.66
CA LEU A 64 19.63 13.36 10.82
C LEU A 64 20.91 13.53 11.64
N VAL A 65 20.94 14.44 12.61
CA VAL A 65 22.08 14.58 13.53
C VAL A 65 22.28 13.30 14.37
N LEU A 66 21.20 12.68 14.84
CA LEU A 66 21.28 11.41 15.58
C LEU A 66 21.79 10.26 14.69
N VAL A 67 21.33 10.20 13.44
CA VAL A 67 21.83 9.23 12.45
C VAL A 67 23.33 9.45 12.20
N GLY A 68 23.75 10.68 11.94
CA GLY A 68 25.15 11.02 11.73
C GLY A 68 26.02 10.77 12.96
N ALA A 69 25.51 11.00 14.18
CA ALA A 69 26.22 10.60 15.40
C ALA A 69 26.39 9.06 15.48
N GLY A 70 25.37 8.32 15.06
CA GLY A 70 25.44 6.86 14.88
C GLY A 70 26.52 6.44 13.87
N GLN A 71 26.60 7.11 12.73
CA GLN A 71 27.64 6.87 11.71
C GLN A 71 29.05 7.19 12.23
N GLY A 72 29.21 8.27 13.01
CA GLY A 72 30.46 8.57 13.72
C GLY A 72 30.87 7.44 14.66
N TRP A 73 29.92 6.86 15.40
CA TRP A 73 30.17 5.67 16.23
C TRP A 73 30.57 4.45 15.38
N VAL A 74 29.92 4.21 14.25
CA VAL A 74 30.29 3.13 13.30
C VAL A 74 31.75 3.32 12.84
N LEU A 75 32.11 4.51 12.37
CA LEU A 75 33.48 4.83 11.93
C LEU A 75 34.50 4.51 13.02
N TRP A 76 34.20 4.86 14.27
CA TRP A 76 35.06 4.50 15.39
C TRP A 76 35.21 2.97 15.57
N GLN A 77 34.11 2.22 15.47
CA GLN A 77 34.14 0.76 15.63
C GLN A 77 34.93 0.06 14.53
N VAL A 78 34.85 0.58 13.30
CA VAL A 78 35.57 0.06 12.12
C VAL A 78 37.05 0.41 12.18
N LEU A 79 37.40 1.67 12.49
CA LEU A 79 38.78 2.16 12.41
C LEU A 79 39.63 1.86 13.64
N ARG A 80 39.05 1.58 14.82
CA ARG A 80 39.83 1.44 16.07
C ARG A 80 40.84 0.29 16.05
N GLY A 81 40.66 -0.69 15.17
CA GLY A 81 41.57 -1.82 15.03
C GLY A 81 41.44 -2.85 16.16
N ARG A 82 42.32 -3.85 16.11
CA ARG A 82 42.43 -4.89 17.15
C ARG A 82 42.82 -4.31 18.52
N ALA A 83 42.49 -5.05 19.57
CA ALA A 83 43.00 -4.77 20.91
C ALA A 83 44.54 -4.80 20.93
N ALA A 84 45.14 -3.87 21.67
CA ALA A 84 46.58 -3.80 21.87
C ALA A 84 47.05 -5.02 22.68
N GLY A 85 48.14 -5.65 22.24
CA GLY A 85 48.67 -6.90 22.80
C GLY A 85 49.40 -7.72 21.74
N ASP A 86 50.08 -8.78 22.17
CA ASP A 86 50.81 -9.65 21.26
C ASP A 86 49.86 -10.40 20.31
N PRO A 87 50.18 -10.44 19.01
CA PRO A 87 49.36 -11.16 18.05
C PRO A 87 49.40 -12.67 18.35
N VAL A 88 48.23 -13.28 18.52
CA VAL A 88 48.14 -14.74 18.66
C VAL A 88 48.44 -15.38 17.29
N ARG A 89 49.30 -16.41 17.28
CA ARG A 89 49.48 -17.26 16.09
C ARG A 89 48.14 -17.90 15.74
N SER A 90 47.52 -17.43 14.66
CA SER A 90 46.24 -17.92 14.17
C SER A 90 46.44 -18.84 12.96
N GLY A 91 45.60 -19.88 12.84
CA GLY A 91 45.62 -20.78 11.70
C GLY A 91 45.32 -20.06 10.37
N ARG A 92 45.72 -20.67 9.25
CA ARG A 92 45.55 -20.09 7.90
C ARG A 92 44.10 -19.70 7.60
N ALA A 93 43.12 -20.53 7.96
CA ALA A 93 41.69 -20.24 7.76
C ALA A 93 41.21 -19.00 8.52
N VAL A 94 41.73 -18.76 9.74
CA VAL A 94 41.37 -17.57 10.53
C VAL A 94 41.93 -16.30 9.90
N ARG A 95 43.15 -16.36 9.34
CA ARG A 95 43.75 -15.24 8.60
C ARG A 95 42.94 -14.89 7.35
N TRP A 96 42.52 -15.91 6.58
CA TRP A 96 41.65 -15.70 5.42
C TRP A 96 40.29 -15.15 5.80
N LEU A 97 39.62 -15.69 6.83
CA LEU A 97 38.34 -15.17 7.30
C LEU A 97 38.45 -13.71 7.70
N ARG A 98 39.53 -13.34 8.40
CA ARG A 98 39.80 -11.95 8.77
C ARG A 98 39.98 -11.05 7.55
N ALA A 99 40.72 -11.49 6.53
CA ALA A 99 40.89 -10.73 5.30
C ALA A 99 39.55 -10.55 4.57
N ALA A 100 38.76 -11.63 4.44
CA ALA A 100 37.43 -11.58 3.82
C ALA A 100 36.46 -10.66 4.58
N LEU A 101 36.52 -10.64 5.92
CA LEU A 101 35.71 -9.71 6.73
C LEU A 101 36.10 -8.25 6.48
N TYR A 102 37.39 -7.91 6.36
CA TYR A 102 37.78 -6.54 6.00
C TYR A 102 37.42 -6.19 4.56
N LEU A 103 37.52 -7.14 3.63
CA LEU A 103 37.08 -6.92 2.25
C LEU A 103 35.58 -6.60 2.19
N ASN A 104 34.75 -7.37 2.90
CA ASN A 104 33.32 -7.09 3.01
C ASN A 104 33.02 -5.75 3.69
N VAL A 105 33.83 -5.33 4.67
CA VAL A 105 33.74 -3.99 5.29
C VAL A 105 34.03 -2.90 4.26
N VAL A 106 35.00 -3.11 3.37
CA VAL A 106 35.31 -2.16 2.29
C VAL A 106 34.17 -2.14 1.28
N CYS A 107 33.65 -3.29 0.82
CA CYS A 107 32.49 -3.35 -0.07
C CYS A 107 31.28 -2.63 0.55
N GLY A 108 30.89 -2.95 1.79
CA GLY A 108 29.73 -2.31 2.41
C GLY A 108 29.92 -0.82 2.73
N LEU A 109 31.16 -0.31 2.77
CA LEU A 109 31.42 1.13 2.84
C LEU A 109 31.46 1.76 1.44
N ALA A 110 31.88 1.01 0.41
CA ALA A 110 31.80 1.42 -0.98
C ALA A 110 30.35 1.54 -1.42
N ASP A 111 29.47 0.59 -1.07
CA ASP A 111 28.02 0.68 -1.36
C ASP A 111 27.36 1.90 -0.71
N ALA A 112 27.94 2.39 0.40
CA ALA A 112 27.45 3.58 1.09
C ALA A 112 27.93 4.89 0.46
N VAL A 113 28.88 4.86 -0.47
CA VAL A 113 29.46 6.05 -1.12
C VAL A 113 29.26 5.91 -2.63
N PRO A 114 28.79 6.92 -3.36
CA PRO A 114 28.60 6.83 -4.81
C PRO A 114 29.95 6.79 -5.53
N LEU A 115 30.58 5.61 -5.55
CA LEU A 115 31.76 5.35 -6.34
C LEU A 115 31.30 4.97 -7.76
N PRO A 116 31.88 5.55 -8.82
CA PRO A 116 31.56 5.19 -10.19
C PRO A 116 32.23 3.86 -10.54
N LEU A 117 31.67 2.77 -10.02
CA LEU A 117 32.03 1.42 -10.38
C LEU A 117 31.19 0.98 -11.60
N PRO A 118 31.67 0.04 -12.42
CA PRO A 118 30.83 -0.57 -13.44
C PRO A 118 29.64 -1.28 -12.77
N ASP A 119 28.44 -1.18 -13.35
CA ASP A 119 27.20 -1.72 -12.77
C ASP A 119 27.33 -3.20 -12.35
N TRP A 120 27.98 -4.03 -13.17
CA TRP A 120 28.21 -5.45 -12.83
C TRP A 120 29.06 -5.66 -11.58
N ALA A 121 29.96 -4.72 -11.26
CA ALA A 121 30.88 -4.81 -10.13
C ALA A 121 30.18 -4.49 -8.81
N ASP A 122 29.16 -3.62 -8.84
CA ASP A 122 28.39 -3.22 -7.66
C ASP A 122 27.65 -4.41 -7.04
N ASP A 123 27.11 -5.31 -7.84
CA ASP A 123 26.40 -6.47 -7.31
C ASP A 123 27.27 -7.73 -7.18
N LEU A 124 28.15 -7.98 -8.15
CA LEU A 124 28.87 -9.25 -8.22
C LEU A 124 30.00 -9.33 -7.19
N VAL A 125 30.70 -8.22 -6.92
CA VAL A 125 31.84 -8.19 -6.00
C VAL A 125 31.39 -8.43 -4.55
N PRO A 126 30.37 -7.75 -4.01
CA PRO A 126 29.87 -8.03 -2.67
C PRO A 126 29.34 -9.46 -2.52
N ALA A 127 28.63 -9.98 -3.52
CA ALA A 127 28.08 -11.33 -3.50
C ALA A 127 29.19 -12.41 -3.49
N ALA A 128 30.22 -12.25 -4.32
CA ALA A 128 31.39 -13.13 -4.30
C ALA A 128 32.12 -13.07 -2.96
N ALA A 129 32.28 -11.86 -2.39
CA ALA A 129 32.88 -11.67 -1.07
C ALA A 129 32.03 -12.30 0.05
N GLY A 130 30.70 -12.27 -0.08
CA GLY A 130 29.75 -12.94 0.80
C GLY A 130 29.87 -14.46 0.75
N LEU A 131 29.94 -15.04 -0.45
CA LEU A 131 30.13 -16.48 -0.65
C LEU A 131 31.45 -16.98 -0.02
N VAL A 132 32.55 -16.24 -0.21
CA VAL A 132 33.84 -16.53 0.42
C VAL A 132 33.72 -16.51 1.95
N LEU A 133 32.98 -15.55 2.48
CA LEU A 133 32.76 -15.39 3.92
C LEU A 133 31.93 -16.55 4.51
N VAL A 134 30.89 -17.01 3.82
CA VAL A 134 30.10 -18.21 4.18
C VAL A 134 31.01 -19.43 4.34
N VAL A 135 31.84 -19.71 3.33
CA VAL A 135 32.76 -20.86 3.33
C VAL A 135 33.80 -20.76 4.45
N LEU A 136 34.38 -19.56 4.65
CA LEU A 136 35.40 -19.36 5.68
C LEU A 136 34.84 -19.46 7.09
N PHE A 137 33.61 -19.01 7.34
CA PHE A 137 32.94 -19.23 8.63
C PHE A 137 32.71 -20.72 8.90
N PHE A 138 32.27 -21.49 7.90
CA PHE A 138 32.15 -22.94 8.02
C PHE A 138 33.49 -23.60 8.39
N LEU A 139 34.60 -23.15 7.80
CA LEU A 139 35.94 -23.70 8.07
C LEU A 139 36.48 -23.32 9.45
N VAL A 140 36.15 -22.12 9.96
CA VAL A 140 36.68 -21.58 11.22
C VAL A 140 35.88 -22.06 12.42
N LEU A 141 34.56 -22.20 12.31
CA LEU A 141 33.66 -22.55 13.42
C LEU A 141 33.63 -24.06 13.72
N ARG A 142 34.79 -24.71 13.81
CA ARG A 142 34.86 -26.19 14.01
C ARG A 142 34.38 -26.67 15.38
N GLY A 143 34.32 -25.78 16.38
CA GLY A 143 33.90 -26.12 17.75
C GLY A 143 32.38 -26.29 17.95
N THR A 144 31.57 -26.10 16.91
CA THR A 144 30.10 -26.22 16.99
C THR A 144 29.58 -27.51 16.36
N SER A 145 28.32 -27.85 16.59
CA SER A 145 27.72 -29.09 16.05
C SER A 145 27.81 -29.14 14.53
N ARG A 146 28.13 -30.34 14.00
CA ARG A 146 28.31 -30.57 12.55
C ARG A 146 27.05 -30.22 11.76
N GLY A 147 25.87 -30.60 12.26
CA GLY A 147 24.58 -30.28 11.64
C GLY A 147 24.39 -28.77 11.45
N LEU A 148 24.54 -28.00 12.53
CA LEU A 148 24.39 -26.53 12.48
C LEU A 148 25.33 -25.89 11.46
N ARG A 149 26.59 -26.35 11.38
CA ARG A 149 27.57 -25.84 10.42
C ARG A 149 27.21 -26.15 8.98
N ILE A 150 26.77 -27.39 8.71
CA ILE A 150 26.38 -27.81 7.35
C ILE A 150 25.12 -27.06 6.93
N THR A 151 24.12 -26.95 7.80
CA THR A 151 22.89 -26.19 7.50
C THR A 151 23.21 -24.72 7.23
N ALA A 152 24.07 -24.10 8.03
CA ALA A 152 24.53 -22.74 7.75
C ALA A 152 25.23 -22.67 6.37
N LEU A 153 26.21 -23.54 6.11
CA LEU A 153 26.91 -23.56 4.83
C LEU A 153 25.95 -23.67 3.63
N VAL A 154 25.02 -24.62 3.67
CA VAL A 154 24.04 -24.81 2.59
C VAL A 154 23.16 -23.57 2.42
N ALA A 155 22.59 -23.05 3.51
CA ALA A 155 21.74 -21.86 3.46
C ALA A 155 22.47 -20.65 2.88
N GLY A 156 23.71 -20.39 3.33
CA GLY A 156 24.51 -19.27 2.87
C GLY A 156 24.98 -19.41 1.42
N VAL A 157 25.38 -20.62 1.00
CA VAL A 157 25.79 -20.89 -0.39
C VAL A 157 24.61 -20.74 -1.34
N VAL A 158 23.44 -21.31 -1.00
CA VAL A 158 22.25 -21.18 -1.85
C VAL A 158 21.81 -19.71 -1.94
N ALA A 159 21.86 -18.96 -0.83
CA ALA A 159 21.49 -17.55 -0.83
C ALA A 159 22.39 -16.70 -1.75
N GLU A 160 23.72 -16.83 -1.63
CA GLU A 160 24.68 -16.04 -2.41
C GLU A 160 24.78 -16.53 -3.86
N ALA A 161 24.81 -17.84 -4.11
CA ALA A 161 24.84 -18.37 -5.47
C ALA A 161 23.54 -18.04 -6.22
N GLY A 162 22.40 -18.08 -5.54
CA GLY A 162 21.12 -17.65 -6.10
C GLY A 162 21.10 -16.16 -6.46
N TRP A 163 21.67 -15.30 -5.60
CA TRP A 163 21.83 -13.88 -5.88
C TRP A 163 22.73 -13.61 -7.09
N ILE A 164 23.90 -14.25 -7.15
CA ILE A 164 24.82 -14.14 -8.29
C ILE A 164 24.13 -14.61 -9.58
N ALA A 165 23.47 -15.77 -9.54
CA ALA A 165 22.81 -16.33 -10.71
C ALA A 165 21.64 -15.47 -11.18
N ALA A 166 20.89 -14.85 -10.26
CA ALA A 166 19.78 -13.96 -10.61
C ALA A 166 20.27 -12.69 -11.31
N ASN A 167 21.34 -12.07 -10.81
CA ASN A 167 21.94 -10.89 -11.45
C ASN A 167 22.53 -11.23 -12.82
N VAL A 168 23.28 -12.33 -12.93
CA VAL A 168 23.80 -12.80 -14.23
C VAL A 168 22.67 -13.12 -15.21
N ALA A 169 21.57 -13.72 -14.75
CA ALA A 169 20.41 -13.96 -15.59
C ALA A 169 19.73 -12.66 -16.05
N GLY A 170 19.68 -11.64 -15.18
CA GLY A 170 19.18 -10.30 -15.53
C GLY A 170 20.03 -9.64 -16.62
N GLU A 171 21.36 -9.63 -16.47
CA GLU A 171 22.30 -9.09 -17.47
C GLU A 171 22.26 -9.82 -18.81
N LEU A 172 21.91 -11.11 -18.79
CA LEU A 172 21.73 -11.93 -20.00
C LEU A 172 20.31 -11.88 -20.56
N ASP A 173 19.44 -11.02 -20.02
CA ASP A 173 18.04 -10.85 -20.41
C ASP A 173 17.17 -12.12 -20.25
N LEU A 174 17.57 -13.03 -19.35
CA LEU A 174 16.88 -14.29 -19.04
C LEU A 174 15.87 -14.11 -17.90
N HIS A 175 14.84 -13.30 -18.13
CA HIS A 175 13.89 -12.85 -17.10
C HIS A 175 13.21 -13.99 -16.33
N LEU A 176 12.77 -15.05 -17.02
CA LEU A 176 12.14 -16.21 -16.37
C LEU A 176 13.09 -16.93 -15.39
N VAL A 177 14.36 -17.04 -15.76
CA VAL A 177 15.38 -17.68 -14.93
C VAL A 177 15.69 -16.79 -13.72
N ALA A 178 15.82 -15.48 -13.91
CA ALA A 178 16.01 -14.52 -12.84
C ALA A 178 14.86 -14.58 -11.82
N GLN A 179 13.61 -14.68 -12.28
CA GLN A 179 12.44 -14.77 -11.43
C GLN A 179 12.38 -16.08 -10.63
N ILE A 180 12.65 -17.23 -11.26
CA ILE A 180 12.74 -18.53 -10.58
C ILE A 180 13.83 -18.50 -9.50
N LEU A 181 14.98 -17.91 -9.80
CA LEU A 181 16.09 -17.77 -8.85
C LEU A 181 15.74 -16.81 -7.69
N HIS A 182 14.97 -15.76 -7.97
CA HIS A 182 14.45 -14.86 -6.94
C HIS A 182 13.56 -15.61 -5.94
N PHE A 183 12.58 -16.38 -6.46
CA PHE A 183 11.70 -17.22 -5.65
C PHE A 183 12.46 -18.31 -4.88
N ALA A 184 13.44 -18.96 -5.52
CA ALA A 184 14.25 -19.99 -4.89
C ALA A 184 15.07 -19.46 -3.69
N ARG A 185 15.39 -18.15 -3.68
CA ARG A 185 16.07 -17.48 -2.56
C ARG A 185 15.12 -17.18 -1.37
N LEU A 186 13.82 -17.41 -1.53
CA LEU A 186 12.78 -17.12 -0.53
C LEU A 186 12.93 -15.69 0.01
N ASP A 187 13.12 -14.72 -0.89
CA ASP A 187 13.27 -13.28 -0.58
C ASP A 187 14.38 -12.92 0.43
N GLY A 188 15.38 -13.79 0.55
CA GLY A 188 16.51 -13.60 1.47
C GLY A 188 16.39 -14.41 2.76
N VAL A 189 15.29 -15.11 3.03
CA VAL A 189 15.13 -15.95 4.23
C VAL A 189 16.31 -16.92 4.42
N LEU A 190 16.88 -17.47 3.33
CA LEU A 190 18.06 -18.33 3.42
C LEU A 190 19.30 -17.59 3.96
N TRP A 191 19.49 -16.31 3.59
CA TRP A 191 20.54 -15.46 4.16
C TRP A 191 20.31 -15.19 5.65
N LEU A 192 19.06 -14.93 6.06
CA LEU A 192 18.69 -14.79 7.47
C LEU A 192 19.07 -16.05 8.26
N VAL A 193 18.68 -17.22 7.75
CA VAL A 193 18.98 -18.52 8.36
C VAL A 193 20.48 -18.68 8.52
N TRP A 194 21.26 -18.39 7.49
CA TRP A 194 22.72 -18.42 7.56
C TRP A 194 23.29 -17.48 8.63
N MET A 195 22.83 -16.23 8.68
CA MET A 195 23.26 -15.24 9.68
C MET A 195 22.96 -15.71 11.11
N VAL A 196 21.72 -16.15 11.37
CA VAL A 196 21.29 -16.61 12.70
C VAL A 196 22.12 -17.81 13.15
N LEU A 197 22.30 -18.81 12.30
CA LEU A 197 23.11 -19.99 12.63
C LEU A 197 24.58 -19.62 12.86
N THR A 198 25.13 -18.70 12.07
CA THR A 198 26.50 -18.19 12.25
C THR A 198 26.66 -17.45 13.58
N LEU A 199 25.70 -16.62 13.98
CA LEU A 199 25.72 -15.92 15.26
C LEU A 199 25.61 -16.88 16.45
N ILE A 200 24.76 -17.91 16.35
CA ILE A 200 24.66 -18.98 17.36
C ILE A 200 26.01 -19.71 17.48
N ALA A 201 26.65 -20.00 16.34
CA ALA A 201 27.96 -20.63 16.32
C ALA A 201 29.06 -19.74 16.93
N GLN A 202 29.10 -18.44 16.58
CA GLN A 202 30.02 -17.46 17.16
C GLN A 202 29.85 -17.36 18.69
N ALA A 203 28.59 -17.34 19.17
CA ALA A 203 28.28 -17.29 20.61
C ALA A 203 28.81 -18.50 21.38
N ARG A 204 28.83 -19.68 20.74
CA ARG A 204 29.30 -20.94 21.34
C ARG A 204 30.81 -21.11 21.27
N ASP A 205 31.44 -20.60 20.22
CA ASP A 205 32.86 -20.77 19.96
C ASP A 205 33.75 -20.01 20.96
N GLY A 206 33.26 -18.89 21.49
CA GLY A 206 33.92 -18.15 22.59
C GLY A 206 35.10 -17.25 22.16
N ARG A 207 35.47 -17.25 20.87
CA ARG A 207 36.40 -16.25 20.31
C ARG A 207 35.78 -14.87 20.15
N TRP A 208 34.46 -14.81 19.94
CA TRP A 208 33.72 -13.55 19.79
C TRP A 208 33.15 -13.08 21.12
N SER A 209 33.19 -11.77 21.35
CA SER A 209 32.54 -11.18 22.51
C SER A 209 31.03 -11.22 22.34
N ARG A 210 30.30 -11.24 23.47
CA ARG A 210 28.84 -11.11 23.47
C ARG A 210 28.39 -9.85 22.75
N GLY A 211 29.15 -8.76 22.87
CA GLY A 211 28.84 -7.49 22.20
C GLY A 211 28.86 -7.62 20.68
N THR A 212 29.87 -8.31 20.12
CA THR A 212 29.94 -8.53 18.67
C THR A 212 28.77 -9.38 18.18
N VAL A 213 28.46 -10.48 18.88
CA VAL A 213 27.30 -11.33 18.53
C VAL A 213 25.98 -10.54 18.60
N TRP A 214 25.79 -9.72 19.63
CA TRP A 214 24.60 -8.88 19.76
C TRP A 214 24.48 -7.83 18.64
N ILE A 215 25.59 -7.22 18.21
CA ILE A 215 25.57 -6.28 17.09
C ILE A 215 25.17 -7.01 15.80
N GLY A 216 25.70 -8.22 15.55
CA GLY A 216 25.29 -9.02 14.41
C GLY A 216 23.82 -9.43 14.46
N ALA A 217 23.32 -9.80 15.64
CA ALA A 217 21.90 -10.12 15.84
C ALA A 217 21.00 -8.90 15.63
N ALA A 218 21.40 -7.72 16.12
CA ALA A 218 20.68 -6.48 15.89
C ALA A 218 20.67 -6.09 14.41
N ALA A 219 21.82 -6.15 13.73
CA ALA A 219 21.90 -5.91 12.28
C ALA A 219 20.98 -6.84 11.49
N THR A 220 20.95 -8.12 11.87
CA THR A 220 20.10 -9.13 11.21
C THR A 220 18.62 -8.89 11.47
N ALA A 221 18.21 -8.75 12.73
CA ALA A 221 16.81 -8.56 13.09
C ALA A 221 16.25 -7.26 12.49
N LEU A 222 17.01 -6.17 12.59
CA LEU A 222 16.52 -4.85 12.20
C LEU A 222 16.46 -4.68 10.68
N SER A 223 17.36 -5.32 9.92
CA SER A 223 17.28 -5.35 8.45
C SER A 223 16.02 -6.04 7.95
N TYR A 224 15.58 -7.14 8.59
CA TYR A 224 14.40 -7.88 8.16
C TYR A 224 13.08 -7.30 8.67
N VAL A 225 13.07 -6.77 9.88
CA VAL A 225 11.87 -6.10 10.42
C VAL A 225 11.54 -4.85 9.62
N LEU A 226 12.57 -4.11 9.16
CA LEU A 226 12.34 -2.87 8.44
C LEU A 226 12.19 -3.05 6.93
N ARG A 227 12.77 -4.06 6.28
CA ARG A 227 12.74 -4.20 4.81
C ARG A 227 11.37 -4.02 4.13
N PRO A 228 10.25 -4.58 4.65
CA PRO A 228 8.92 -4.34 4.06
C PRO A 228 8.54 -2.85 3.98
N PHE A 229 9.08 -2.02 4.89
CA PHE A 229 8.82 -0.58 4.95
C PHE A 229 9.59 0.23 3.92
N ALA A 230 10.75 -0.26 3.46
CA ALA A 230 11.55 0.45 2.45
C ALA A 230 11.04 0.24 1.03
N PHE A 231 10.48 -0.94 0.73
CA PHE A 231 10.25 -1.37 -0.65
C PHE A 231 8.78 -1.67 -0.98
N ASP A 232 7.95 -2.07 0.00
CA ASP A 232 6.59 -2.55 -0.29
C ASP A 232 5.48 -1.61 0.21
N LEU A 233 5.81 -0.59 0.99
CA LEU A 233 4.86 0.48 1.32
C LEU A 233 5.03 1.61 0.30
N PRO A 234 4.02 1.90 -0.55
CA PRO A 234 3.99 3.09 -1.40
C PRO A 234 3.76 4.31 -0.51
N VAL A 235 4.78 4.66 0.26
CA VAL A 235 4.74 5.82 1.16
C VAL A 235 5.18 7.02 0.32
N GLU A 236 4.22 7.68 -0.32
CA GLU A 236 4.39 9.02 -0.93
C GLU A 236 4.62 10.10 0.15
N PHE A 237 5.56 9.86 1.07
CA PHE A 237 6.03 10.89 1.99
C PHE A 237 7.44 11.30 1.54
N PRO A 238 7.57 12.37 0.74
CA PRO A 238 8.87 12.82 0.22
C PRO A 238 9.93 12.98 1.32
N ARG A 239 9.52 13.29 2.55
CA ARG A 239 10.43 13.48 3.71
C ARG A 239 10.45 12.31 4.70
N GLY A 240 9.39 11.51 4.76
CA GLY A 240 9.33 10.30 5.60
C GLY A 240 10.22 9.19 5.05
N GLY A 241 10.20 9.00 3.74
CA GLY A 241 11.10 8.09 3.03
C GLY A 241 12.57 8.42 3.25
N LEU A 242 12.91 9.71 3.40
CA LEU A 242 14.28 10.17 3.62
C LEU A 242 14.82 9.82 5.01
N LEU A 243 14.05 10.02 6.08
CA LEU A 243 14.43 9.58 7.43
C LEU A 243 14.52 8.06 7.51
N LEU A 244 13.58 7.36 6.88
CA LEU A 244 13.58 5.91 6.82
C LEU A 244 14.83 5.41 6.08
N SER A 245 15.18 6.00 4.94
CA SER A 245 16.38 5.70 4.16
C SER A 245 17.67 5.98 4.95
N ALA A 246 17.73 7.12 5.64
CA ALA A 246 18.87 7.44 6.51
C ALA A 246 18.99 6.42 7.66
N ALA A 247 17.87 5.98 8.23
CA ALA A 247 17.85 4.90 9.21
C ALA A 247 18.33 3.58 8.58
N PHE A 248 17.87 3.20 7.39
CA PHE A 248 18.35 2.01 6.67
C PHE A 248 19.85 2.05 6.41
N GLY A 249 20.38 3.18 5.98
CA GLY A 249 21.83 3.38 5.83
C GLY A 249 22.57 3.08 7.14
N LEU A 250 22.11 3.63 8.26
CA LEU A 250 22.70 3.34 9.58
C LEU A 250 22.62 1.85 9.97
N LEU A 251 21.56 1.16 9.56
CA LEU A 251 21.37 -0.26 9.84
C LEU A 251 22.25 -1.15 8.99
N GLY A 252 22.42 -0.81 7.71
CA GLY A 252 23.43 -1.42 6.84
C GLY A 252 24.82 -1.33 7.48
N LEU A 253 25.14 -0.19 8.10
CA LEU A 253 26.40 0.00 8.80
C LEU A 253 26.56 -0.87 10.06
N LEU A 254 25.48 -1.35 10.72
CA LEU A 254 25.61 -2.31 11.82
C LEU A 254 26.18 -3.65 11.36
N ARG A 255 25.87 -4.09 10.13
CA ARG A 255 26.48 -5.28 9.51
C ARG A 255 27.98 -5.06 9.31
N VAL A 256 28.38 -3.89 8.82
CA VAL A 256 29.79 -3.49 8.68
C VAL A 256 30.50 -3.48 10.04
N VAL A 257 29.87 -2.95 11.09
CA VAL A 257 30.43 -2.99 12.45
C VAL A 257 30.60 -4.42 12.95
N TRP A 258 29.61 -5.29 12.74
CA TRP A 258 29.73 -6.70 13.12
C TRP A 258 30.90 -7.39 12.40
N GLN A 259 31.08 -7.15 11.10
CA GLN A 259 32.18 -7.70 10.31
C GLN A 259 33.54 -7.19 10.81
N ALA A 260 33.69 -5.87 10.97
CA ALA A 260 34.92 -5.25 11.45
C ALA A 260 35.28 -5.74 12.86
N ARG A 261 34.31 -5.79 13.78
CA ARG A 261 34.55 -6.30 15.15
C ARG A 261 34.89 -7.78 15.16
N SER A 262 34.23 -8.59 14.33
CA SER A 262 34.58 -10.00 14.15
C SER A 262 36.03 -10.15 13.69
N ALA A 263 36.47 -9.32 12.73
CA ALA A 263 37.85 -9.32 12.24
C ALA A 263 38.86 -8.87 13.32
N HIS A 264 38.50 -7.88 14.13
CA HIS A 264 39.30 -7.39 15.25
C HIS A 264 39.48 -8.45 16.34
N GLU A 265 38.40 -9.16 16.70
CA GLU A 265 38.42 -10.16 17.78
C GLU A 265 39.14 -11.44 17.35
N LEU A 266 39.05 -11.85 16.08
CA LEU A 266 39.87 -12.92 15.52
C LEU A 266 41.38 -12.62 15.55
N ALA A 267 41.77 -11.34 15.65
CA ALA A 267 43.16 -10.90 15.77
C ALA A 267 43.62 -10.68 17.23
N GLY A 268 42.70 -10.71 18.19
CA GLY A 268 42.98 -10.43 19.59
C GLY A 268 43.32 -11.69 20.39
N PRO A 269 43.94 -11.54 21.57
CA PRO A 269 44.07 -12.64 22.52
C PRO A 269 42.67 -13.17 22.91
N PRO A 270 42.48 -14.50 23.01
CA PRO A 270 41.19 -15.08 23.37
C PRO A 270 40.72 -14.50 24.70
N ALA A 271 39.47 -14.03 24.75
CA ALA A 271 38.90 -13.27 25.86
C ALA A 271 38.96 -14.00 27.23
N ARG A 272 39.30 -15.29 27.25
CA ARG A 272 39.40 -16.13 28.45
C ARG A 272 40.72 -16.02 29.24
N ALA A 273 41.77 -15.38 28.73
CA ALA A 273 43.04 -15.31 29.45
C ALA A 273 43.15 -14.17 30.49
N ALA A 274 42.20 -13.22 30.53
CA ALA A 274 42.28 -12.04 31.39
C ALA A 274 41.51 -12.14 32.73
N THR A 275 40.87 -13.28 33.01
CA THR A 275 40.23 -13.53 34.31
C THR A 275 40.41 -14.99 34.67
N THR A 276 41.45 -15.27 35.45
CA THR A 276 41.46 -16.42 36.37
C THR A 276 40.16 -16.36 37.17
N PRO A 277 39.22 -17.30 37.02
CA PRO A 277 38.04 -17.31 37.86
C PRO A 277 38.51 -17.76 39.23
N ALA A 278 38.50 -16.85 40.21
CA ALA A 278 38.24 -17.27 41.58
C ALA A 278 36.99 -18.16 41.53
N LEU A 279 37.06 -19.35 42.14
CA LEU A 279 35.97 -20.32 42.26
C LEU A 279 34.65 -19.60 42.54
N SER A 280 33.90 -19.30 41.48
CA SER A 280 32.51 -18.89 41.62
C SER A 280 31.72 -20.19 41.63
N PRO A 281 30.88 -20.43 42.65
CA PRO A 281 30.13 -21.67 42.75
C PRO A 281 29.34 -21.86 41.47
N ALA A 282 29.40 -23.09 40.94
CA ALA A 282 28.65 -23.48 39.75
C ALA A 282 27.21 -22.97 39.87
N PRO A 283 26.64 -22.32 38.82
CA PRO A 283 25.27 -21.87 38.88
C PRO A 283 24.41 -23.10 39.13
N VAL A 284 23.79 -23.14 40.32
CA VAL A 284 22.82 -24.15 40.72
C VAL A 284 21.79 -24.20 39.59
N ARG A 285 21.85 -25.26 38.78
CA ARG A 285 20.78 -25.59 37.83
C ARG A 285 19.56 -25.86 38.68
N ARG A 286 18.72 -24.83 38.86
CA ARG A 286 17.40 -24.99 39.48
C ARG A 286 16.64 -26.08 38.72
N PRO A 287 15.85 -26.90 39.43
CA PRO A 287 15.18 -28.05 38.84
C PRO A 287 14.29 -27.66 37.65
N PRO A 288 14.13 -28.55 36.66
CA PRO A 288 13.42 -28.30 35.40
C PRO A 288 11.91 -28.02 35.52
N GLY A 289 11.33 -28.00 36.72
CA GLY A 289 9.87 -27.94 36.94
C GLY A 289 9.16 -26.61 36.61
N ARG A 290 9.86 -25.55 36.16
CA ARG A 290 9.24 -24.25 35.83
C ARG A 290 9.40 -23.81 34.37
N TRP A 291 10.00 -24.65 33.54
CA TRP A 291 10.16 -24.40 32.11
C TRP A 291 8.84 -24.19 31.34
N PRO A 292 7.73 -24.93 31.61
CA PRO A 292 6.52 -24.78 30.79
C PRO A 292 5.87 -23.41 30.93
N LEU A 293 5.85 -22.81 32.13
CA LEU A 293 5.32 -21.47 32.33
C LEU A 293 6.20 -20.39 31.66
N ALA A 294 7.51 -20.60 31.63
CA ALA A 294 8.43 -19.68 30.97
C ALA A 294 8.30 -19.74 29.44
N ALA A 295 8.10 -20.94 28.88
CA ALA A 295 7.77 -21.11 27.48
C ALA A 295 6.41 -20.51 27.13
N LEU A 296 5.40 -20.72 27.98
CA LEU A 296 4.06 -20.17 27.81
C LEU A 296 4.06 -18.64 27.75
N ALA A 297 4.82 -17.97 28.63
CA ALA A 297 4.95 -16.51 28.60
C ALA A 297 5.55 -15.97 27.29
N VAL A 298 6.40 -16.74 26.63
CA VAL A 298 7.01 -16.36 25.34
C VAL A 298 6.07 -16.67 24.17
N VAL A 299 5.32 -17.77 24.23
CA VAL A 299 4.42 -18.21 23.15
C VAL A 299 3.16 -17.36 23.08
N LEU A 300 2.60 -16.95 24.23
CA LEU A 300 1.33 -16.22 24.28
C LEU A 300 1.29 -14.96 23.38
N PRO A 301 2.28 -14.05 23.41
CA PRO A 301 2.31 -12.89 22.53
C PRO A 301 2.51 -13.23 21.05
N LEU A 302 3.02 -14.43 20.72
CA LEU A 302 3.24 -14.87 19.34
C LEU A 302 1.97 -15.40 18.67
N LEU A 303 0.96 -15.84 19.43
CA LEU A 303 -0.27 -16.39 18.88
C LEU A 303 -1.06 -15.38 18.04
N PRO A 304 -1.44 -14.19 18.55
CA PRO A 304 -2.18 -13.23 17.75
C PRO A 304 -1.32 -12.65 16.61
N VAL A 305 -0.01 -12.51 16.83
CA VAL A 305 0.97 -12.12 15.82
C VAL A 305 1.02 -13.11 14.65
N ALA A 306 1.04 -14.41 14.93
CA ALA A 306 1.10 -15.44 13.88
C ALA A 306 -0.16 -15.40 12.99
N VAL A 307 -1.32 -15.13 13.58
CA VAL A 307 -2.57 -14.99 12.83
C VAL A 307 -2.58 -13.70 12.01
N ASN A 308 -2.16 -12.57 12.60
CA ASN A 308 -2.01 -11.29 11.89
C ASN A 308 -1.06 -11.40 10.70
N LEU A 309 0.12 -11.99 10.88
CA LEU A 309 1.09 -12.19 9.81
C LEU A 309 0.58 -13.16 8.73
N ALA A 310 -0.18 -14.20 9.11
CA ALA A 310 -0.81 -15.10 8.13
C ALA A 310 -1.88 -14.39 7.28
N GLN A 311 -2.46 -13.30 7.80
CA GLN A 311 -3.39 -12.44 7.08
C GLN A 311 -2.69 -11.28 6.35
N GLY A 312 -1.36 -11.24 6.33
CA GLY A 312 -0.60 -10.16 5.70
C GLY A 312 -0.59 -8.85 6.49
N MET A 313 -1.00 -8.86 7.76
CA MET A 313 -1.07 -7.68 8.62
C MET A 313 0.09 -7.67 9.63
N PRO A 314 1.19 -6.93 9.38
CA PRO A 314 2.34 -6.89 10.29
C PRO A 314 2.13 -5.96 11.50
N LEU A 315 0.97 -5.31 11.60
CA LEU A 315 0.65 -4.27 12.57
C LEU A 315 -0.20 -4.83 13.72
N TRP A 316 -0.14 -4.19 14.89
CA TRP A 316 -0.82 -4.67 16.09
C TRP A 316 -2.26 -4.11 16.19
N ILE A 317 -2.47 -2.80 16.08
CA ILE A 317 -3.79 -2.13 16.24
C ILE A 317 -4.00 -1.02 15.21
N GLY A 318 -2.90 -0.34 14.88
CA GLY A 318 -2.88 1.01 14.33
C GLY A 318 -3.41 2.11 15.26
N PRO A 319 -3.06 3.40 15.06
CA PRO A 319 -3.63 4.43 15.88
C PRO A 319 -5.11 4.52 15.57
N ARG A 320 -5.96 4.41 16.60
CA ARG A 320 -7.41 4.65 16.48
C ARG A 320 -7.87 5.60 17.57
N GLY A 321 -8.99 6.25 17.31
CA GLY A 321 -9.70 7.05 18.30
C GLY A 321 -8.87 8.23 18.78
N VAL A 322 -8.79 8.42 20.10
CA VAL A 322 -8.08 9.55 20.71
C VAL A 322 -6.56 9.48 20.47
N ILE A 323 -6.00 8.29 20.25
CA ILE A 323 -4.56 8.16 19.94
C ILE A 323 -4.30 8.67 18.53
N GLU A 324 -5.17 8.34 17.59
CA GLU A 324 -5.08 8.83 16.22
C GLU A 324 -5.30 10.34 16.16
N SER A 325 -6.35 10.86 16.82
CA SER A 325 -6.58 12.30 16.87
C SER A 325 -5.42 13.03 17.55
N TYR A 326 -4.83 12.48 18.61
CA TYR A 326 -3.65 13.05 19.24
C TYR A 326 -2.42 13.06 18.30
N LEU A 327 -2.15 11.94 17.62
CA LEU A 327 -1.05 11.83 16.65
C LEU A 327 -1.27 12.70 15.41
N ARG A 328 -2.52 13.03 15.08
CA ARG A 328 -2.89 13.90 13.96
C ARG A 328 -2.87 15.39 14.35
N GLU A 329 -3.54 15.76 15.44
CA GLU A 329 -3.73 17.15 15.89
C GLU A 329 -2.54 17.71 16.67
N SER A 330 -1.99 16.94 17.63
CA SER A 330 -0.88 17.42 18.47
C SER A 330 0.48 17.28 17.79
N ALA A 331 0.55 16.47 16.74
CA ALA A 331 1.79 16.05 16.12
C ALA A 331 1.80 16.32 14.61
N GLY A 332 1.46 17.54 14.18
CA GLY A 332 1.78 18.04 12.82
C GLY A 332 3.27 17.95 12.42
N ALA A 333 4.12 17.28 13.20
CA ALA A 333 5.45 16.81 12.88
C ALA A 333 5.46 15.27 12.66
N PRO A 334 6.16 14.74 11.64
CA PRO A 334 6.16 13.32 11.27
C PRO A 334 6.70 12.32 12.34
N VAL A 335 7.27 12.81 13.44
CA VAL A 335 8.00 12.00 14.41
C VAL A 335 7.10 11.16 15.35
N PRO A 336 6.07 11.71 16.01
CA PRO A 336 5.23 10.92 16.91
C PRO A 336 4.46 9.83 16.16
N LEU A 337 4.03 10.12 14.93
CA LEU A 337 3.41 9.15 14.04
C LEU A 337 4.39 8.02 13.68
N SER A 338 5.62 8.35 13.30
CA SER A 338 6.66 7.37 12.99
C SER A 338 7.01 6.49 14.21
N VAL A 339 7.09 7.09 15.40
CA VAL A 339 7.35 6.36 16.66
C VAL A 339 6.21 5.41 16.99
N TRP A 340 4.97 5.84 16.78
CA TRP A 340 3.80 4.98 16.95
C TRP A 340 3.79 3.83 15.95
N LEU A 341 4.01 4.11 14.67
CA LEU A 341 4.12 3.08 13.63
C LEU A 341 5.20 2.05 13.94
N LEU A 342 6.37 2.50 14.41
CA LEU A 342 7.45 1.61 14.85
C LEU A 342 7.05 0.74 16.05
N LEU A 343 6.30 1.30 17.00
CA LEU A 343 5.83 0.57 18.18
C LEU A 343 4.73 -0.44 17.83
N ASP A 344 3.79 -0.03 17.00
CA ASP A 344 2.68 -0.83 16.50
C ASP A 344 3.19 -2.00 15.65
N LEU A 345 4.14 -1.72 14.76
CA LEU A 345 4.88 -2.73 14.03
C LEU A 345 5.65 -3.65 14.97
N PHE A 346 6.44 -3.10 15.89
CA PHE A 346 7.26 -3.90 16.80
C PHE A 346 6.40 -4.86 17.61
N ALA A 347 5.21 -4.45 18.05
CA ALA A 347 4.24 -5.33 18.67
C ALA A 347 3.67 -6.36 17.68
N GLY A 348 3.27 -5.93 16.48
CA GLY A 348 2.63 -6.73 15.44
C GLY A 348 3.51 -7.83 14.82
N VAL A 349 4.84 -7.65 14.78
CA VAL A 349 5.80 -8.69 14.34
C VAL A 349 6.34 -9.54 15.50
N GLY A 350 5.80 -9.38 16.71
CA GLY A 350 6.17 -10.21 17.87
C GLY A 350 7.38 -9.74 18.67
N GLY A 351 7.79 -8.48 18.54
CA GLY A 351 8.85 -7.87 19.34
C GLY A 351 8.59 -7.96 20.85
N MET A 352 7.33 -7.91 21.28
CA MET A 352 6.93 -8.13 22.68
C MET A 352 7.30 -9.54 23.18
N ALA A 353 7.18 -10.57 22.35
CA ALA A 353 7.60 -11.93 22.69
C ALA A 353 9.12 -12.03 22.86
N VAL A 354 9.89 -11.28 22.06
CA VAL A 354 11.36 -11.21 22.16
C VAL A 354 11.79 -10.57 23.48
N LEU A 355 11.10 -9.52 23.93
CA LEU A 355 11.35 -8.91 25.24
C LEU A 355 11.09 -9.91 26.38
N VAL A 356 9.97 -10.65 26.30
CA VAL A 356 9.64 -11.71 27.28
C VAL A 356 10.71 -12.80 27.29
N LEU A 357 11.15 -13.26 26.12
CA LEU A 357 12.22 -14.26 26.00
C LEU A 357 13.53 -13.75 26.60
N ALA A 358 13.91 -12.50 26.32
CA ALA A 358 15.10 -11.89 26.89
C ALA A 358 15.03 -11.81 28.42
N ALA A 359 13.87 -11.45 28.98
CA ALA A 359 13.61 -11.46 30.42
C ALA A 359 13.74 -12.86 31.03
N VAL A 360 13.15 -13.88 30.39
CA VAL A 360 13.20 -15.29 30.81
C VAL A 360 14.62 -15.86 30.77
N VAL A 361 15.40 -15.52 29.75
CA VAL A 361 16.77 -16.02 29.55
C VAL A 361 17.75 -15.34 30.49
N ARG A 362 17.70 -14.00 30.61
CA ARG A 362 18.65 -13.24 31.43
C ARG A 362 18.30 -13.26 32.92
N ARG A 363 17.01 -13.43 33.28
CA ARG A 363 16.50 -13.55 34.65
C ARG A 363 16.91 -12.42 35.60
N THR A 364 17.21 -11.24 35.06
CA THR A 364 17.56 -10.07 35.86
C THR A 364 16.28 -9.34 36.27
N LEU A 365 16.16 -8.97 37.54
CA LEU A 365 14.95 -8.33 38.09
C LEU A 365 14.59 -7.03 37.36
N SER A 366 15.59 -6.25 36.97
CA SER A 366 15.41 -5.00 36.20
C SER A 366 14.78 -5.25 34.83
N LEU A 367 15.27 -6.26 34.10
CA LEU A 367 14.74 -6.62 32.79
C LEU A 367 13.32 -7.19 32.87
N VAL A 368 13.03 -8.00 33.90
CA VAL A 368 11.68 -8.53 34.15
C VAL A 368 10.70 -7.38 34.42
N ARG A 369 11.09 -6.43 35.27
CA ARG A 369 10.27 -5.24 35.56
C ARG A 369 10.06 -4.37 34.32
N ALA A 370 11.12 -4.06 33.58
CA ALA A 370 11.05 -3.27 32.37
C ALA A 370 10.14 -3.92 31.30
N THR A 371 10.27 -5.24 31.12
CA THR A 371 9.45 -6.00 30.17
C THR A 371 7.98 -6.04 30.59
N ALA A 372 7.71 -6.30 31.87
CA ALA A 372 6.33 -6.27 32.37
C ALA A 372 5.70 -4.87 32.22
N SER A 373 6.45 -3.80 32.52
CA SER A 373 6.01 -2.42 32.30
C SER A 373 5.72 -2.13 30.83
N ALA A 374 6.58 -2.57 29.90
CA ALA A 374 6.35 -2.40 28.47
C ALA A 374 5.07 -3.11 28.00
N LEU A 375 4.83 -4.34 28.46
CA LEU A 375 3.59 -5.07 28.18
C LEU A 375 2.36 -4.37 28.73
N PHE A 376 2.41 -3.82 29.96
CA PHE A 376 1.30 -3.05 30.53
C PHE A 376 1.04 -1.74 29.81
N LEU A 377 2.08 -1.04 29.34
CA LEU A 377 1.92 0.16 28.51
C LEU A 377 1.27 -0.18 27.17
N ALA A 378 1.65 -1.28 26.53
CA ALA A 378 0.99 -1.76 25.33
C ALA A 378 -0.50 -2.10 25.61
N ILE A 379 -0.81 -2.80 26.70
CA ILE A 379 -2.21 -3.07 27.07
C ILE A 379 -3.01 -1.78 27.22
N ALA A 380 -2.47 -0.79 27.93
CA ALA A 380 -3.15 0.49 28.13
C ALA A 380 -3.39 1.22 26.81
N ALA A 381 -2.37 1.28 25.95
CA ALA A 381 -2.48 1.89 24.63
C ALA A 381 -3.53 1.19 23.76
N GLY A 382 -3.55 -0.14 23.74
CA GLY A 382 -4.52 -0.88 22.95
C GLY A 382 -5.95 -0.79 23.47
N VAL A 383 -6.15 -0.80 24.79
CA VAL A 383 -7.48 -0.60 25.39
C VAL A 383 -7.99 0.82 25.13
N VAL A 384 -7.16 1.85 25.28
CA VAL A 384 -7.54 3.23 24.97
C VAL A 384 -7.90 3.36 23.49
N SER A 385 -7.10 2.77 22.59
CA SER A 385 -7.37 2.80 21.15
C SER A 385 -8.73 2.18 20.79
N VAL A 386 -9.09 1.05 21.40
CA VAL A 386 -10.38 0.37 21.15
C VAL A 386 -11.54 1.15 21.77
N LEU A 387 -11.41 1.60 23.02
CA LEU A 387 -12.50 2.29 23.73
C LEU A 387 -12.79 3.69 23.18
N THR A 388 -11.82 4.30 22.50
CA THR A 388 -11.97 5.66 21.94
C THR A 388 -12.14 5.66 20.43
N ALA A 389 -12.11 4.51 19.78
CA ALA A 389 -12.49 4.39 18.38
C ALA A 389 -13.98 4.72 18.27
N GLY A 390 -14.30 5.94 17.85
CA GLY A 390 -15.66 6.32 17.46
C GLY A 390 -16.04 5.64 16.14
N PRO A 391 -17.34 5.50 15.83
CA PRO A 391 -17.75 5.22 14.47
C PRO A 391 -17.20 6.33 13.58
N GLU A 392 -16.39 5.99 12.57
CA GLU A 392 -15.88 7.01 11.66
C GLU A 392 -17.06 7.73 10.99
N PRO A 393 -17.09 9.07 10.97
CA PRO A 393 -18.06 9.80 10.18
C PRO A 393 -17.77 9.51 8.70
N ARG A 394 -18.69 8.75 8.08
CA ARG A 394 -18.58 8.23 6.72
C ARG A 394 -18.85 9.27 5.63
N GLU A 395 -19.17 10.50 6.02
CA GLU A 395 -19.61 11.55 5.11
C GLU A 395 -18.94 12.85 5.53
N GLU A 396 -17.80 13.17 4.92
CA GLU A 396 -17.52 14.48 4.33
C GLU A 396 -16.06 14.60 3.85
N PHE A 397 -15.94 14.82 2.54
CA PHE A 397 -14.82 15.44 1.84
C PHE A 397 -13.51 14.66 1.65
N TRP A 398 -13.11 14.60 0.38
CA TRP A 398 -11.76 14.86 -0.12
C TRP A 398 -10.85 15.55 0.92
N TYR A 399 -10.25 14.78 1.81
CA TYR A 399 -9.16 15.24 2.67
C TYR A 399 -7.86 14.67 2.10
N PRO A 400 -6.93 15.50 1.60
CA PRO A 400 -5.65 15.09 1.02
C PRO A 400 -4.64 14.76 2.13
N GLY A 401 -5.07 14.00 3.15
CA GLY A 401 -4.23 13.45 4.18
C GLY A 401 -4.23 11.93 4.01
N PRO A 402 -3.09 11.29 3.68
CA PRO A 402 -3.05 9.85 3.52
C PRO A 402 -3.51 9.19 4.84
N GLN A 403 -4.51 8.32 4.74
CA GLN A 403 -4.81 7.39 5.82
C GLN A 403 -3.51 6.65 6.18
N ILE A 404 -3.27 6.47 7.48
CA ILE A 404 -1.99 6.00 8.03
C ILE A 404 -1.68 4.54 7.59
N TYR A 405 -2.66 3.83 7.05
CA TYR A 405 -2.52 2.48 6.51
C TYR A 405 -2.89 2.45 5.04
N PRO A 406 -2.07 1.81 4.19
CA PRO A 406 -2.43 1.62 2.79
C PRO A 406 -3.62 0.66 2.72
N GLU A 407 -4.68 1.13 2.07
CA GLU A 407 -5.78 0.31 1.61
C GLU A 407 -5.27 -0.61 0.51
N ARG A 408 -5.39 -1.92 0.71
CA ARG A 408 -5.33 -2.86 -0.40
C ARG A 408 -6.78 -2.99 -0.87
N ASP A 409 -7.14 -2.19 -1.87
CA ASP A 409 -8.43 -2.24 -2.57
C ASP A 409 -9.63 -1.57 -1.84
N GLY A 410 -9.38 -0.54 -1.02
CA GLY A 410 -10.44 0.28 -0.40
C GLY A 410 -11.09 -0.33 0.86
N SER A 411 -10.62 -1.49 1.35
CA SER A 411 -11.09 -2.05 2.62
C SER A 411 -9.98 -2.14 3.68
N ILE A 412 -10.30 -1.66 4.88
CA ILE A 412 -9.44 -1.82 6.05
C ILE A 412 -9.53 -3.28 6.47
N VAL A 413 -8.59 -4.12 6.03
CA VAL A 413 -8.49 -5.50 6.51
C VAL A 413 -8.15 -5.47 7.99
N PHE A 414 -9.17 -5.64 8.83
CA PHE A 414 -8.98 -5.76 10.26
C PHE A 414 -8.29 -7.09 10.56
N GLY A 415 -7.03 -7.02 11.00
CA GLY A 415 -6.38 -8.14 11.64
C GLY A 415 -7.11 -8.59 12.90
N VAL A 416 -6.53 -9.57 13.57
CA VAL A 416 -6.92 -10.06 14.90
C VAL A 416 -7.24 -8.90 15.85
N SER A 417 -8.39 -9.02 16.56
CA SER A 417 -8.85 -8.04 17.55
C SER A 417 -7.71 -7.54 18.46
N PRO A 418 -7.48 -6.22 18.57
CA PRO A 418 -6.50 -5.62 19.46
C PRO A 418 -6.57 -6.12 20.91
N LEU A 419 -7.79 -6.46 21.36
CA LEU A 419 -8.05 -6.99 22.69
C LEU A 419 -7.41 -8.37 22.90
N TRP A 420 -7.28 -9.18 21.85
CA TRP A 420 -6.61 -10.47 21.94
C TRP A 420 -5.10 -10.29 22.18
N HIS A 421 -4.46 -9.33 21.51
CA HIS A 421 -3.07 -8.97 21.81
C HIS A 421 -2.92 -8.45 23.26
N CYS A 422 -3.82 -7.56 23.71
CA CYS A 422 -3.81 -7.06 25.08
C CYS A 422 -3.95 -8.19 26.11
N ALA A 423 -4.84 -9.16 25.87
CA ALA A 423 -4.99 -10.33 26.73
C ALA A 423 -3.70 -11.18 26.76
N ALA A 424 -3.08 -11.44 25.60
CA ALA A 424 -1.83 -12.18 25.51
C ALA A 424 -0.67 -11.48 26.26
N PHE A 425 -0.56 -10.16 26.13
CA PHE A 425 0.41 -9.35 26.86
C PHE A 425 0.16 -9.37 28.37
N ALA A 426 -1.11 -9.29 28.79
CA ALA A 426 -1.49 -9.28 30.20
C ALA A 426 -1.06 -10.58 30.89
N VAL A 427 -1.42 -11.73 30.29
CA VAL A 427 -1.07 -13.04 30.84
C VAL A 427 0.45 -13.22 30.87
N SER A 428 1.16 -12.79 29.84
CA SER A 428 2.63 -12.88 29.77
C SER A 428 3.32 -12.02 30.83
N ALA A 429 2.85 -10.79 31.05
CA ALA A 429 3.36 -9.89 32.09
C ALA A 429 3.14 -10.47 33.49
N LEU A 430 1.96 -11.04 33.75
CA LEU A 430 1.66 -11.70 35.02
C LEU A 430 2.57 -12.91 35.26
N ILE A 431 2.73 -13.80 34.27
CA ILE A 431 3.63 -14.95 34.40
C ILE A 431 5.07 -14.49 34.72
N LEU A 432 5.57 -13.44 34.06
CA LEU A 432 6.90 -12.89 34.34
C LEU A 432 7.03 -12.37 35.78
N ILE A 433 6.03 -11.63 36.27
CA ILE A 433 6.02 -11.10 37.64
C ILE A 433 5.94 -12.24 38.66
N PHE A 434 5.07 -13.23 38.46
CA PHE A 434 4.94 -14.36 39.39
C PHE A 434 6.19 -15.25 39.44
N GLN A 435 6.84 -15.46 38.31
CA GLN A 435 8.00 -16.35 38.25
C GLN A 435 9.30 -15.70 38.70
N TYR A 436 9.47 -14.41 38.43
CA TYR A 436 10.76 -13.72 38.57
C TYR A 436 10.71 -12.43 39.38
N GLY A 437 9.52 -11.94 39.75
CA GLY A 437 9.35 -10.85 40.70
C GLY A 437 9.81 -11.31 42.07
N GLY A 438 11.06 -11.00 42.43
CA GLY A 438 11.64 -11.30 43.73
C GLY A 438 10.65 -10.96 44.85
N GLY A 439 10.31 -11.95 45.66
CA GLY A 439 9.27 -11.81 46.68
C GLY A 439 9.57 -10.65 47.63
N PRO A 440 8.70 -9.64 47.74
CA PRO A 440 8.79 -8.68 48.82
C PRO A 440 8.27 -9.34 50.09
N ALA A 441 9.04 -9.23 51.17
CA ALA A 441 8.53 -9.48 52.50
C ALA A 441 7.38 -8.49 52.78
N HIS A 442 6.23 -9.02 53.22
CA HIS A 442 5.27 -8.34 54.08
C HIS A 442 4.40 -7.18 53.55
N ARG A 443 3.92 -7.21 52.30
CA ARG A 443 2.61 -6.58 51.98
C ARG A 443 1.73 -7.49 51.10
N THR A 444 0.45 -7.48 51.42
CA THR A 444 -0.59 -8.48 51.13
C THR A 444 -0.72 -8.80 49.64
N ARG A 445 -0.13 -9.94 49.25
CA ARG A 445 -0.21 -10.54 47.90
C ARG A 445 -1.65 -10.67 47.40
N LEU A 446 -2.63 -10.73 48.29
CA LEU A 446 -4.03 -10.93 47.92
C LEU A 446 -4.61 -9.77 47.10
N HIS A 447 -4.28 -8.51 47.40
CA HIS A 447 -4.91 -7.38 46.69
C HIS A 447 -4.34 -7.14 45.30
N VAL A 448 -3.03 -7.33 45.10
CA VAL A 448 -2.38 -7.20 43.79
C VAL A 448 -2.72 -8.39 42.90
N VAL A 449 -2.85 -9.59 43.47
CA VAL A 449 -3.30 -10.78 42.74
C VAL A 449 -4.80 -10.67 42.43
N ALA A 450 -5.63 -10.20 43.35
CA ALA A 450 -7.06 -10.01 43.11
C ALA A 450 -7.34 -8.92 42.05
N SER A 451 -6.62 -7.79 42.07
CA SER A 451 -6.78 -6.75 41.05
C SER A 451 -6.27 -7.19 39.67
N ALA A 452 -5.14 -7.90 39.63
CA ALA A 452 -4.61 -8.46 38.39
C ALA A 452 -5.50 -9.58 37.80
N VAL A 453 -6.07 -10.44 38.66
CA VAL A 453 -6.98 -11.52 38.25
C VAL A 453 -8.35 -10.95 37.85
N ALA A 454 -8.86 -9.93 38.55
CA ALA A 454 -10.10 -9.24 38.15
C ALA A 454 -9.95 -8.53 36.80
N ALA A 455 -8.83 -7.83 36.57
CA ALA A 455 -8.53 -7.19 35.29
C ALA A 455 -8.31 -8.23 34.17
N ALA A 456 -7.62 -9.34 34.45
CA ALA A 456 -7.43 -10.43 33.48
C ALA A 456 -8.73 -11.18 33.19
N MET A 457 -9.62 -11.40 34.17
CA MET A 457 -10.94 -11.99 33.92
C MET A 457 -11.81 -11.06 33.07
N ALA A 458 -11.84 -9.75 33.37
CA ALA A 458 -12.56 -8.78 32.54
C ALA A 458 -12.04 -8.77 31.08
N LEU A 459 -10.72 -8.92 30.88
CA LEU A 459 -10.09 -8.99 29.55
C LEU A 459 -10.26 -10.36 28.85
N CYS A 460 -10.42 -11.46 29.59
CA CYS A 460 -10.66 -12.80 29.04
C CYS A 460 -12.12 -13.05 28.63
N PHE A 461 -13.10 -12.28 29.13
CA PHE A 461 -14.51 -12.41 28.76
C PHE A 461 -14.94 -11.50 27.60
N LEU A 462 -14.13 -10.51 27.22
CA LEU A 462 -14.38 -9.63 26.07
C LEU A 462 -14.31 -10.34 24.68
N PRO A 463 -13.41 -11.31 24.42
CA PRO A 463 -13.33 -11.98 23.11
C PRO A 463 -14.54 -12.85 22.76
N VAL A 464 -15.31 -13.30 23.77
CA VAL A 464 -16.53 -14.10 23.55
C VAL A 464 -17.68 -13.22 23.03
N ALA A 465 -17.64 -11.90 23.27
CA ALA A 465 -18.57 -10.96 22.65
C ALA A 465 -18.26 -10.72 21.15
N ASP A 466 -16.98 -10.82 20.75
CA ASP A 466 -16.54 -10.66 19.35
C ASP A 466 -16.81 -11.91 18.48
N PHE A 467 -16.67 -13.12 19.02
CA PHE A 467 -16.75 -14.37 18.24
C PHE A 467 -18.13 -15.05 18.18
N ALA A 468 -19.16 -14.52 18.84
CA ALA A 468 -20.50 -15.14 18.85
C ALA A 468 -21.31 -14.89 17.55
N GLY A 469 -20.82 -14.08 16.61
CA GLY A 469 -21.43 -13.90 15.30
C GLY A 469 -20.77 -14.80 14.26
N GLY A 470 -21.53 -15.74 13.67
CA GLY A 470 -21.09 -16.39 12.43
C GLY A 470 -20.66 -15.38 11.36
N ARG A 471 -19.85 -15.82 10.40
CA ARG A 471 -19.21 -15.01 9.33
C ARG A 471 -20.12 -13.85 8.92
N VAL A 472 -19.78 -12.66 9.42
CA VAL A 472 -20.53 -11.43 9.14
C VAL A 472 -20.26 -11.10 7.68
N LEU A 473 -21.30 -11.03 6.86
CA LEU A 473 -21.20 -10.50 5.50
C LEU A 473 -20.63 -9.08 5.63
N GLY A 474 -19.36 -8.90 5.25
CA GLY A 474 -18.66 -7.63 5.30
C GLY A 474 -19.18 -6.69 4.21
N ASP A 475 -18.83 -5.40 4.27
CA ASP A 475 -19.18 -4.46 3.21
C ASP A 475 -18.52 -4.87 1.88
N ASP A 476 -17.33 -5.46 1.95
CA ASP A 476 -16.58 -6.00 0.82
C ASP A 476 -17.29 -7.18 0.13
N ASP A 477 -18.08 -7.97 0.88
CA ASP A 477 -18.85 -9.09 0.30
C ASP A 477 -20.02 -8.58 -0.57
N CYS A 478 -20.38 -7.30 -0.45
CA CYS A 478 -21.42 -6.63 -1.23
C CYS A 478 -20.89 -5.87 -2.45
N LEU A 479 -19.57 -5.68 -2.54
CA LEU A 479 -18.92 -5.02 -3.65
C LEU A 479 -18.43 -6.08 -4.65
N ALA A 480 -18.89 -6.00 -5.90
CA ALA A 480 -18.19 -6.68 -6.97
C ALA A 480 -16.80 -6.03 -7.14
N PRO A 481 -15.71 -6.80 -7.30
CA PRO A 481 -14.38 -6.24 -7.54
C PRO A 481 -14.45 -5.27 -8.72
N GLU A 482 -13.91 -4.06 -8.54
CA GLU A 482 -13.90 -3.05 -9.59
C GLU A 482 -13.18 -3.62 -10.81
N PRO A 483 -13.86 -3.72 -11.97
CA PRO A 483 -13.14 -3.95 -13.19
C PRO A 483 -12.38 -2.67 -13.55
N TYR A 484 -11.15 -2.87 -14.01
CA TYR A 484 -10.36 -1.87 -14.71
C TYR A 484 -11.19 -1.23 -15.84
N TYR A 485 -11.08 0.09 -16.01
CA TYR A 485 -11.86 0.95 -16.92
C TYR A 485 -12.41 0.22 -18.17
N GLY A 486 -13.73 0.26 -18.36
CA GLY A 486 -14.40 -0.08 -19.62
C GLY A 486 -15.07 -1.46 -19.71
N ALA A 487 -14.97 -2.34 -18.71
CA ALA A 487 -15.75 -3.58 -18.71
C ALA A 487 -17.12 -3.38 -18.06
N HIS A 488 -18.20 -3.72 -18.77
CA HIS A 488 -19.54 -3.78 -18.19
C HIS A 488 -19.53 -4.67 -16.94
N ARG A 489 -19.93 -4.07 -15.82
CA ARG A 489 -20.08 -4.74 -14.52
C ARG A 489 -21.06 -5.90 -14.67
N GLU A 490 -20.59 -7.15 -14.62
CA GLU A 490 -21.52 -8.24 -14.31
C GLU A 490 -21.91 -8.07 -12.84
N PRO A 491 -23.18 -7.73 -12.52
CA PRO A 491 -23.59 -7.63 -11.13
C PRO A 491 -23.37 -8.97 -10.44
N LEU A 492 -22.84 -8.94 -9.22
CA LEU A 492 -22.75 -10.14 -8.39
C LEU A 492 -24.16 -10.76 -8.33
N LYS A 493 -24.33 -11.98 -8.83
CA LYS A 493 -25.62 -12.69 -8.82
C LYS A 493 -25.92 -13.20 -7.41
N LEU A 494 -26.11 -12.26 -6.48
CA LEU A 494 -26.61 -12.53 -5.15
C LEU A 494 -28.14 -12.64 -5.23
N SER A 495 -28.70 -13.58 -4.48
CA SER A 495 -30.15 -13.76 -4.36
C SER A 495 -30.52 -14.02 -2.90
N GLY A 496 -31.75 -13.70 -2.52
CA GLY A 496 -32.23 -13.95 -1.16
C GLY A 496 -31.68 -12.94 -0.16
N GLU A 497 -31.37 -13.43 1.04
CA GLU A 497 -30.97 -12.59 2.18
C GLU A 497 -29.65 -11.82 2.00
N PRO A 498 -28.59 -12.38 1.36
CA PRO A 498 -27.38 -11.62 1.06
C PRO A 498 -27.64 -10.44 0.12
N ALA A 499 -28.45 -10.63 -0.93
CA ALA A 499 -28.81 -9.56 -1.85
C ALA A 499 -29.59 -8.45 -1.16
N PHE A 500 -30.52 -8.82 -0.27
CA PHE A 500 -31.23 -7.86 0.57
C PHE A 500 -30.29 -7.06 1.48
N ALA A 501 -29.42 -7.73 2.24
CA ALA A 501 -28.50 -7.07 3.14
C ALA A 501 -27.56 -6.08 2.40
N CYS A 502 -27.04 -6.49 1.24
CA CYS A 502 -26.23 -5.62 0.40
C CYS A 502 -27.02 -4.44 -0.18
N GLY A 503 -28.26 -4.68 -0.63
CA GLY A 503 -29.15 -3.61 -1.10
C GLY A 503 -29.43 -2.56 -0.02
N VAL A 504 -29.67 -2.99 1.23
CA VAL A 504 -29.91 -2.10 2.37
C VAL A 504 -28.69 -1.28 2.76
N ARG A 505 -27.48 -1.81 2.60
CA ARG A 505 -26.25 -1.05 2.87
C ARG A 505 -25.94 -0.03 1.78
N GLY A 506 -26.22 -0.37 0.52
CA GLY A 506 -26.00 0.50 -0.63
C GLY A 506 -27.09 1.57 -0.83
N SER A 507 -28.23 1.46 -0.15
CA SER A 507 -29.35 2.39 -0.29
C SER A 507 -29.61 3.20 1.00
N GLU A 508 -30.29 4.34 0.85
CA GLU A 508 -30.83 5.09 1.99
C GLU A 508 -32.25 4.65 2.37
N THR A 509 -32.75 3.55 1.80
CA THR A 509 -34.18 3.19 1.91
C THR A 509 -34.57 2.62 3.28
N LEU A 510 -33.61 2.13 4.07
CA LEU A 510 -33.84 1.65 5.45
C LEU A 510 -32.85 2.26 6.47
N PRO A 511 -32.94 3.57 6.77
CA PRO A 511 -32.03 4.25 7.69
C PRO A 511 -31.86 3.58 9.07
N PRO A 512 -32.92 3.04 9.72
CA PRO A 512 -32.80 2.47 11.07
C PRO A 512 -31.84 1.28 11.18
N VAL A 513 -31.55 0.60 10.07
CA VAL A 513 -30.73 -0.63 10.07
C VAL A 513 -29.60 -0.60 9.05
N LYS A 514 -29.35 0.53 8.36
CA LYS A 514 -28.32 0.67 7.32
C LYS A 514 -26.96 0.17 7.81
N ASP A 515 -26.51 0.65 8.98
CA ASP A 515 -25.22 0.27 9.57
C ASP A 515 -25.29 -0.93 10.52
N ALA A 516 -26.47 -1.56 10.65
CA ALA A 516 -26.65 -2.70 11.53
C ALA A 516 -26.03 -3.97 10.92
N PRO A 517 -25.63 -4.96 11.75
CA PRO A 517 -25.18 -6.25 11.25
C PRO A 517 -26.23 -6.91 10.35
N ALA A 518 -25.81 -7.63 9.29
CA ALA A 518 -26.71 -8.21 8.29
C ALA A 518 -27.90 -9.01 8.89
N ARG A 519 -27.68 -9.71 10.00
CA ARG A 519 -28.75 -10.42 10.73
C ARG A 519 -29.86 -9.49 11.24
N VAL A 520 -29.52 -8.29 11.69
CA VAL A 520 -30.47 -7.27 12.17
C VAL A 520 -31.23 -6.69 10.98
N GLN A 521 -30.52 -6.40 9.89
CA GLN A 521 -31.12 -5.97 8.64
C GLN A 521 -32.15 -6.98 8.15
N ILE A 522 -31.76 -8.26 8.01
CA ILE A 522 -32.65 -9.33 7.52
C ILE A 522 -33.86 -9.52 8.44
N ALA A 523 -33.66 -9.52 9.77
CA ALA A 523 -34.77 -9.64 10.71
C ALA A 523 -35.75 -8.46 10.60
N TYR A 524 -35.22 -7.24 10.44
CA TYR A 524 -36.03 -6.05 10.24
C TYR A 524 -36.77 -6.09 8.89
N GLY A 525 -36.08 -6.48 7.81
CA GLY A 525 -36.67 -6.68 6.49
C GLY A 525 -37.80 -7.71 6.47
N ARG A 526 -37.67 -8.83 7.21
CA ARG A 526 -38.74 -9.81 7.36
C ARG A 526 -39.95 -9.24 8.10
N ARG A 527 -39.74 -8.44 9.16
CA ARG A 527 -40.83 -7.71 9.84
C ARG A 527 -41.54 -6.75 8.88
N LEU A 528 -40.78 -6.03 8.06
CA LEU A 528 -41.37 -5.15 7.05
C LEU A 528 -42.10 -5.93 5.96
N CYS A 529 -41.62 -7.10 5.55
CA CYS A 529 -42.33 -7.97 4.61
C CYS A 529 -43.69 -8.42 5.14
N GLU A 530 -43.80 -8.75 6.44
CA GLU A 530 -45.10 -9.08 7.04
C GLU A 530 -46.08 -7.91 6.99
N VAL A 531 -45.59 -6.70 7.29
CA VAL A 531 -46.39 -5.46 7.21
C VAL A 531 -46.80 -5.18 5.76
N PHE A 532 -45.85 -5.26 4.82
CA PHE A 532 -46.07 -5.08 3.38
C PHE A 532 -47.12 -6.06 2.85
N THR A 533 -47.02 -7.34 3.22
CA THR A 533 -47.94 -8.40 2.78
C THR A 533 -49.36 -8.20 3.29
N ARG A 534 -49.53 -7.62 4.50
CA ARG A 534 -50.86 -7.29 5.05
C ARG A 534 -51.50 -6.08 4.37
N ALA A 535 -50.70 -5.18 3.82
CA ALA A 535 -51.13 -3.97 3.11
C ALA A 535 -52.16 -3.11 3.90
N ASP A 536 -52.05 -3.07 5.23
CA ASP A 536 -52.93 -2.27 6.10
C ASP A 536 -52.41 -0.82 6.23
N PRO A 537 -53.18 0.19 5.77
CA PRO A 537 -52.77 1.59 5.85
C PRO A 537 -52.48 2.07 7.29
N ALA A 538 -53.16 1.53 8.29
CA ALA A 538 -52.93 1.89 9.68
C ALA A 538 -51.58 1.36 10.19
N GLU A 539 -51.14 0.18 9.74
CA GLU A 539 -49.81 -0.36 10.03
C GLU A 539 -48.71 0.43 9.31
N PHE A 540 -48.93 0.81 8.04
CA PHE A 540 -47.98 1.63 7.30
C PHE A 540 -47.77 2.99 7.98
N ALA A 541 -48.85 3.68 8.36
CA ALA A 541 -48.76 4.96 9.08
C ALA A 541 -48.12 4.83 10.47
N ARG A 542 -48.19 3.65 11.11
CA ARG A 542 -47.50 3.38 12.37
C ARG A 542 -46.00 3.21 12.14
N VAL A 543 -45.59 2.38 11.17
CA VAL A 543 -44.17 2.16 10.85
C VAL A 543 -43.51 3.45 10.36
N ALA A 544 -44.16 4.23 9.51
CA ALA A 544 -43.65 5.53 9.06
C ALA A 544 -43.41 6.50 10.23
N ARG A 545 -44.29 6.52 11.24
CA ARG A 545 -44.13 7.39 12.42
C ARG A 545 -43.09 6.89 13.41
N THR A 546 -42.98 5.58 13.61
CA THR A 546 -42.06 5.01 14.61
C THR A 546 -40.65 4.86 14.06
N ASP A 547 -40.52 4.39 12.83
CA ASP A 547 -39.26 3.98 12.23
C ASP A 547 -38.82 4.93 11.10
N GLY A 548 -39.66 5.87 10.66
CA GLY A 548 -39.33 6.80 9.57
C GLY A 548 -39.34 6.17 8.17
N VAL A 549 -39.93 4.99 8.02
CA VAL A 549 -39.85 4.17 6.79
C VAL A 549 -41.20 4.12 6.08
N GLU A 550 -41.22 4.48 4.79
CA GLU A 550 -42.39 4.36 3.93
C GLU A 550 -42.45 2.97 3.28
N VAL A 551 -43.13 2.04 3.95
CA VAL A 551 -43.14 0.61 3.57
C VAL A 551 -43.68 0.37 2.15
N ALA A 552 -44.63 1.19 1.67
CA ALA A 552 -45.20 1.07 0.34
C ALA A 552 -44.16 1.24 -0.78
N GLY A 553 -43.16 2.12 -0.59
CA GLY A 553 -42.10 2.39 -1.56
C GLY A 553 -40.94 1.38 -1.54
N LEU A 554 -41.01 0.34 -0.70
CA LEU A 554 -39.92 -0.63 -0.52
C LEU A 554 -40.06 -1.89 -1.36
N ALA A 555 -40.95 -1.92 -2.35
CA ALA A 555 -41.22 -3.13 -3.15
C ALA A 555 -39.93 -3.72 -3.77
N SER A 556 -39.10 -2.88 -4.40
CA SER A 556 -37.81 -3.27 -4.99
C SER A 556 -36.79 -3.72 -3.94
N THR A 557 -36.68 -3.01 -2.82
CA THR A 557 -35.72 -3.34 -1.74
C THR A 557 -36.08 -4.67 -1.08
N LEU A 558 -37.37 -4.93 -0.82
CA LEU A 558 -37.85 -6.14 -0.15
C LEU A 558 -37.97 -7.35 -1.08
N ALA A 559 -37.95 -7.17 -2.41
CA ALA A 559 -38.18 -8.22 -3.40
C ALA A 559 -37.31 -9.48 -3.17
N HIS A 560 -36.08 -9.31 -2.72
CA HIS A 560 -35.15 -10.43 -2.47
C HIS A 560 -35.55 -11.34 -1.30
N ILE A 561 -36.34 -10.85 -0.33
CA ILE A 561 -36.75 -11.62 0.86
C ILE A 561 -38.27 -11.71 1.03
N CYS A 562 -39.05 -11.03 0.19
CA CYS A 562 -40.48 -10.90 0.31
C CYS A 562 -41.21 -11.22 -1.00
N PRO A 563 -41.89 -12.38 -1.10
CA PRO A 563 -42.60 -12.77 -2.32
C PRO A 563 -43.66 -11.77 -2.79
N ALA A 564 -44.40 -11.16 -1.86
CA ALA A 564 -45.41 -10.16 -2.19
C ALA A 564 -44.79 -8.89 -2.80
N ALA A 565 -43.68 -8.41 -2.25
CA ALA A 565 -42.95 -7.27 -2.78
C ALA A 565 -42.30 -7.60 -4.14
N SER A 566 -41.78 -8.81 -4.31
CA SER A 566 -41.23 -9.28 -5.58
C SER A 566 -42.26 -9.29 -6.70
N ALA A 567 -43.52 -9.64 -6.41
CA ALA A 567 -44.59 -9.60 -7.41
C ALA A 567 -44.94 -8.17 -7.82
N VAL A 568 -44.95 -7.22 -6.88
CA VAL A 568 -45.17 -5.79 -7.15
C VAL A 568 -44.02 -5.22 -7.98
N ALA A 569 -42.77 -5.44 -7.57
CA ALA A 569 -41.59 -4.96 -8.29
C ALA A 569 -41.51 -5.54 -9.72
N ALA A 570 -41.91 -6.80 -9.91
CA ALA A 570 -41.99 -7.40 -11.24
C ALA A 570 -43.07 -6.75 -12.11
N ALA A 571 -44.24 -6.42 -11.54
CA ALA A 571 -45.30 -5.73 -12.26
C ALA A 571 -44.89 -4.31 -12.67
N GLU A 572 -44.27 -3.56 -11.74
CA GLU A 572 -43.71 -2.21 -12.02
C GLU A 572 -42.63 -2.26 -13.09
N SER A 573 -41.75 -3.27 -13.07
CA SER A 573 -40.72 -3.45 -14.11
C SER A 573 -41.34 -3.71 -15.48
N ILE A 574 -42.39 -4.53 -15.56
CA ILE A 574 -43.10 -4.79 -16.83
C ILE A 574 -43.78 -3.53 -17.36
N GLU A 575 -44.39 -2.74 -16.47
CA GLU A 575 -45.02 -1.47 -16.84
C GLU A 575 -43.96 -0.47 -17.35
N ALA A 576 -42.87 -0.27 -16.62
CA ALA A 576 -41.77 0.61 -17.01
C ALA A 576 -41.11 0.16 -18.32
N GLU A 577 -40.89 -1.15 -18.53
CA GLU A 577 -40.42 -1.69 -19.81
C GLU A 577 -41.40 -1.39 -20.96
N SER A 578 -42.71 -1.47 -20.70
CA SER A 578 -43.72 -1.15 -21.71
C SER A 578 -43.77 0.35 -22.04
N GLU A 579 -43.65 1.22 -21.04
CA GLU A 579 -43.55 2.68 -21.24
C GLU A 579 -42.28 3.04 -22.01
N TYR A 580 -41.14 2.46 -21.61
CA TYR A 580 -39.87 2.64 -22.31
C TYR A 580 -39.94 2.13 -23.76
N ALA A 581 -40.60 1.00 -24.02
CA ALA A 581 -40.78 0.47 -25.36
C ALA A 581 -41.65 1.39 -26.24
N ILE A 582 -42.70 2.00 -25.67
CA ILE A 582 -43.54 3.00 -26.35
C ILE A 582 -42.72 4.25 -26.65
N TRP A 583 -41.98 4.76 -25.66
CA TRP A 583 -41.09 5.92 -25.82
C TRP A 583 -40.04 5.66 -26.90
N ALA A 584 -39.29 4.56 -26.82
CA ALA A 584 -38.29 4.18 -27.81
C ALA A 584 -38.87 3.98 -29.22
N ALA A 585 -40.11 3.50 -29.34
CA ALA A 585 -40.82 3.42 -30.62
C ALA A 585 -41.16 4.81 -31.17
N GLU A 586 -41.62 5.75 -30.35
CA GLU A 586 -41.83 7.13 -30.76
C GLU A 586 -40.51 7.79 -31.19
N GLU A 587 -39.41 7.53 -30.49
CA GLU A 587 -38.09 8.04 -30.84
C GLU A 587 -37.60 7.56 -32.21
N ARG A 588 -37.80 6.27 -32.51
CA ARG A 588 -37.53 5.73 -33.84
C ARG A 588 -38.41 6.39 -34.91
N LEU A 589 -39.66 6.71 -34.60
CA LEU A 589 -40.55 7.41 -35.54
C LEU A 589 -40.09 8.85 -35.83
N LYS A 590 -39.59 9.58 -34.81
CA LYS A 590 -38.99 10.92 -35.00
C LYS A 590 -37.81 10.86 -35.97
N CYS A 591 -36.91 9.89 -35.80
CA CYS A 591 -35.78 9.70 -36.71
C CYS A 591 -36.21 9.22 -38.11
N ALA A 592 -37.20 8.33 -38.20
CA ALA A 592 -37.70 7.86 -39.50
C ALA A 592 -38.39 8.97 -40.32
N ALA A 593 -39.02 9.94 -39.65
CA ALA A 593 -39.67 11.09 -40.30
C ALA A 593 -38.70 12.20 -40.70
N THR A 594 -37.49 12.19 -40.15
CA THR A 594 -36.46 13.18 -40.47
C THR A 594 -36.07 13.07 -41.96
N PRO A 595 -35.96 14.20 -42.69
CA PRO A 595 -35.60 14.16 -44.11
C PRO A 595 -34.26 13.45 -44.34
N ARG A 596 -34.29 12.36 -45.12
CA ARG A 596 -33.07 11.67 -45.52
C ARG A 596 -32.22 12.54 -46.44
N HIS A 597 -30.93 12.60 -46.16
CA HIS A 597 -29.97 13.25 -47.04
C HIS A 597 -29.95 12.56 -48.42
N ARG A 598 -29.77 13.35 -49.48
CA ARG A 598 -29.64 12.87 -50.86
C ARG A 598 -28.29 13.32 -51.39
N PRO A 599 -27.26 12.47 -51.27
CA PRO A 599 -25.90 12.80 -51.69
C PRO A 599 -25.85 13.30 -53.14
N LYS A 600 -25.13 14.40 -53.37
CA LYS A 600 -24.85 14.91 -54.72
C LYS A 600 -23.82 14.08 -55.49
N ILE A 601 -23.04 13.28 -54.78
CA ILE A 601 -22.09 12.31 -55.32
C ILE A 601 -22.30 10.98 -54.59
N GLU A 602 -21.93 9.87 -55.24
CA GLU A 602 -22.07 8.55 -54.65
C GLU A 602 -21.12 8.38 -53.44
N PRO A 603 -21.64 8.09 -52.23
CA PRO A 603 -20.83 7.78 -51.06
C PRO A 603 -20.25 6.36 -51.16
N VAL A 604 -19.10 6.13 -50.53
CA VAL A 604 -18.54 4.78 -50.36
C VAL A 604 -19.39 3.98 -49.38
N ALA A 605 -19.76 4.61 -48.27
CA ALA A 605 -20.73 4.08 -47.33
C ALA A 605 -21.65 5.22 -46.86
N ALA A 606 -22.93 4.91 -46.71
CA ALA A 606 -23.91 5.80 -46.09
C ALA A 606 -24.73 4.96 -45.11
N VAL A 607 -24.58 5.23 -43.81
CA VAL A 607 -25.26 4.50 -42.74
C VAL A 607 -26.18 5.45 -42.01
N VAL A 608 -27.48 5.13 -42.05
CA VAL A 608 -28.50 5.82 -41.25
C VAL A 608 -28.71 4.98 -39.99
N GLN A 609 -28.53 5.59 -38.82
CA GLN A 609 -28.78 4.88 -37.58
C GLN A 609 -30.27 4.53 -37.46
N PRO A 610 -30.62 3.27 -37.13
CA PRO A 610 -32.00 2.81 -37.14
C PRO A 610 -32.86 3.42 -36.02
N GLY A 611 -32.24 4.02 -35.01
CA GLY A 611 -32.90 4.73 -33.91
C GLY A 611 -32.16 5.99 -33.51
N SER A 612 -32.63 6.63 -32.45
CA SER A 612 -31.91 7.74 -31.82
C SER A 612 -30.61 7.23 -31.18
N VAL A 613 -29.56 8.02 -31.33
CA VAL A 613 -28.31 7.85 -30.59
C VAL A 613 -28.45 8.64 -29.29
N SER A 614 -28.17 8.01 -28.16
CA SER A 614 -28.14 8.68 -26.85
C SER A 614 -26.74 9.17 -26.55
N THR A 615 -26.64 10.31 -25.87
CA THR A 615 -25.38 10.81 -25.31
C THR A 615 -25.61 11.24 -23.87
N ASP A 616 -24.74 10.84 -22.95
CA ASP A 616 -24.89 11.12 -21.52
C ASP A 616 -24.69 12.62 -21.21
N TYR A 617 -23.75 13.26 -21.90
CA TYR A 617 -23.41 14.68 -21.67
C TYR A 617 -23.50 15.56 -22.93
N GLY A 618 -24.18 15.06 -23.96
CA GLY A 618 -24.38 15.84 -25.18
C GLY A 618 -23.13 15.90 -26.07
N VAL A 619 -22.31 14.85 -26.07
CA VAL A 619 -21.07 14.80 -26.86
C VAL A 619 -20.93 13.45 -27.57
N LEU A 620 -20.57 13.50 -28.85
CA LEU A 620 -20.00 12.38 -29.59
C LEU A 620 -18.57 12.73 -29.96
N GLU A 621 -17.59 11.88 -29.64
CA GLU A 621 -16.19 12.21 -29.87
C GLU A 621 -15.38 11.11 -30.57
N VAL A 622 -14.28 11.54 -31.19
CA VAL A 622 -13.21 10.69 -31.70
C VAL A 622 -11.92 11.15 -31.06
N TYR A 623 -11.17 10.21 -30.48
CA TYR A 623 -9.91 10.46 -29.82
C TYR A 623 -8.80 9.53 -30.34
N GLU A 624 -7.68 10.11 -30.74
CA GLU A 624 -6.49 9.44 -31.27
C GLU A 624 -5.30 9.68 -30.31
N PRO A 625 -5.01 8.75 -29.38
CA PRO A 625 -4.03 8.96 -28.31
C PRO A 625 -2.60 9.19 -28.84
N ASP A 626 -2.27 8.63 -30.01
CA ASP A 626 -0.96 8.78 -30.65
C ASP A 626 -0.76 10.15 -31.31
N VAL A 627 -1.81 10.98 -31.35
CA VAL A 627 -1.82 12.30 -32.02
C VAL A 627 -2.25 13.40 -31.07
N ALA A 628 -3.15 13.12 -30.12
CA ALA A 628 -3.64 14.09 -29.18
C ALA A 628 -2.53 14.55 -28.23
N GLU A 629 -2.46 15.87 -28.02
CA GLU A 629 -1.58 16.50 -27.03
C GLU A 629 -2.43 16.91 -25.83
N GLY A 630 -2.12 16.39 -24.64
CA GLY A 630 -2.83 16.72 -23.41
C GLY A 630 -3.78 15.63 -22.91
N ASP A 631 -4.45 15.91 -21.79
CA ASP A 631 -5.50 15.06 -21.24
C ASP A 631 -6.86 15.46 -21.83
N PRO A 632 -7.55 14.57 -22.57
CA PRO A 632 -8.81 14.88 -23.26
C PRO A 632 -9.96 15.27 -22.32
N PHE A 633 -9.85 14.97 -21.02
CA PHE A 633 -10.87 15.29 -20.02
C PHE A 633 -10.60 16.60 -19.27
N LEU A 634 -9.35 17.09 -19.28
CA LEU A 634 -8.94 18.27 -18.52
C LEU A 634 -8.59 19.47 -19.42
N ASP A 635 -8.06 19.21 -20.62
CA ASP A 635 -7.57 20.24 -21.50
C ASP A 635 -8.68 20.74 -22.43
N GLU A 636 -8.80 22.07 -22.55
CA GLU A 636 -9.75 22.67 -23.50
C GLU A 636 -9.23 22.52 -24.94
N LEU A 637 -10.12 22.06 -25.83
CA LEU A 637 -9.77 21.93 -27.25
C LEU A 637 -9.48 23.30 -27.89
N PRO A 638 -8.44 23.42 -28.74
CA PRO A 638 -8.01 24.68 -29.35
C PRO A 638 -9.10 25.43 -30.11
N TYR A 639 -10.01 24.71 -30.77
CA TYR A 639 -11.21 25.28 -31.37
C TYR A 639 -12.47 24.78 -30.64
N ARG A 640 -13.38 25.71 -30.35
CA ARG A 640 -14.65 25.43 -29.66
C ARG A 640 -15.80 26.22 -30.30
N GLY A 641 -16.53 25.57 -31.19
CA GLY A 641 -17.79 26.04 -31.75
C GLY A 641 -19.00 25.54 -30.97
N ASP A 642 -20.19 25.90 -31.47
CA ASP A 642 -21.47 25.49 -30.89
C ASP A 642 -21.73 23.99 -31.13
N VAL A 643 -21.49 23.50 -32.35
CA VAL A 643 -21.68 22.08 -32.73
C VAL A 643 -20.39 21.27 -32.78
N LEU A 644 -19.23 21.88 -33.04
CA LEU A 644 -17.96 21.16 -33.17
C LEU A 644 -16.87 21.78 -32.30
N ALA A 645 -16.14 20.96 -31.56
CA ALA A 645 -14.85 21.31 -30.96
C ALA A 645 -13.76 20.42 -31.56
N ALA A 646 -12.57 20.99 -31.78
CA ALA A 646 -11.52 20.34 -32.53
C ALA A 646 -10.11 20.69 -32.02
N GLY A 647 -9.24 19.68 -32.02
CA GLY A 647 -7.83 19.77 -31.74
C GLY A 647 -7.04 18.66 -32.44
N PRO A 648 -5.70 18.67 -32.34
CA PRO A 648 -4.87 17.57 -32.83
C PRO A 648 -5.36 16.24 -32.24
N GLY A 649 -5.72 15.28 -33.09
CA GLY A 649 -6.14 13.95 -32.66
C GLY A 649 -7.47 13.86 -31.90
N HIS A 650 -8.22 14.95 -31.74
CA HIS A 650 -9.47 14.95 -30.96
C HIS A 650 -10.54 15.82 -31.61
N LEU A 651 -11.71 15.23 -31.87
CA LEU A 651 -12.91 15.93 -32.35
C LEU A 651 -14.09 15.61 -31.45
N GLN A 652 -14.85 16.63 -31.07
CA GLN A 652 -16.09 16.51 -30.29
C GLN A 652 -17.24 17.17 -31.03
N VAL A 653 -18.30 16.41 -31.31
CA VAL A 653 -19.57 16.91 -31.81
C VAL A 653 -20.50 17.12 -30.62
N ARG A 654 -20.92 18.36 -30.43
CA ARG A 654 -21.75 18.80 -29.30
C ARG A 654 -23.21 18.84 -29.72
N VAL A 655 -24.04 18.22 -28.91
CA VAL A 655 -25.49 18.04 -29.09
C VAL A 655 -26.18 18.22 -27.73
N HIS A 656 -27.50 18.30 -27.72
CA HIS A 656 -28.30 18.29 -26.50
C HIS A 656 -28.47 16.86 -25.98
N SER A 657 -28.11 16.58 -24.72
CA SER A 657 -28.21 15.24 -24.11
C SER A 657 -29.64 14.70 -24.08
N ASP A 658 -30.59 15.57 -23.70
CA ASP A 658 -31.98 15.15 -23.43
C ASP A 658 -32.85 15.10 -24.70
N THR A 659 -32.27 15.39 -25.87
CA THR A 659 -33.03 15.43 -27.12
C THR A 659 -32.60 14.31 -28.06
N PRO A 660 -33.56 13.61 -28.69
CA PRO A 660 -33.30 12.56 -29.66
C PRO A 660 -32.34 13.00 -30.77
N LEU A 661 -31.25 12.24 -30.95
CA LEU A 661 -30.24 12.50 -31.98
C LEU A 661 -30.33 11.48 -33.11
N CYS A 662 -30.73 11.93 -34.28
CA CYS A 662 -30.84 11.12 -35.49
C CYS A 662 -29.59 11.29 -36.34
N VAL A 663 -28.72 10.28 -36.35
CA VAL A 663 -27.40 10.36 -36.98
C VAL A 663 -27.39 9.63 -38.33
N THR A 664 -26.80 10.28 -39.33
CA THR A 664 -26.38 9.66 -40.59
C THR A 664 -24.89 9.87 -40.77
N THR A 665 -24.17 8.81 -41.08
CA THR A 665 -22.75 8.89 -41.43
C THR A 665 -22.53 8.58 -42.90
N GLU A 666 -21.67 9.35 -43.56
CA GLU A 666 -21.34 9.18 -44.97
C GLU A 666 -19.84 9.28 -45.18
N THR A 667 -19.29 8.43 -46.03
CA THR A 667 -17.87 8.45 -46.37
C THR A 667 -17.67 8.61 -47.87
N TYR A 668 -16.62 9.33 -48.27
CA TYR A 668 -16.34 9.65 -49.67
C TYR A 668 -14.87 9.47 -50.01
N THR A 669 -14.58 9.11 -51.26
CA THR A 669 -13.19 9.03 -51.77
C THR A 669 -12.60 10.38 -52.16
N ARG A 670 -13.44 11.43 -52.22
CA ARG A 670 -13.09 12.80 -52.62
C ARG A 670 -14.02 13.81 -51.93
N ARG A 671 -13.63 15.08 -51.89
CA ARG A 671 -14.39 16.18 -51.28
C ARG A 671 -15.82 16.28 -51.83
N PRO A 672 -16.88 16.06 -51.03
CA PRO A 672 -18.26 16.27 -51.44
C PRO A 672 -18.60 17.78 -51.50
N PRO A 673 -19.53 18.21 -52.37
CA PRO A 673 -20.00 19.58 -52.40
C PRO A 673 -20.55 20.04 -51.05
N VAL A 674 -20.33 21.29 -50.68
CA VAL A 674 -20.86 21.86 -49.42
C VAL A 674 -22.37 22.11 -49.55
N GLU A 675 -23.16 21.65 -48.58
CA GLU A 675 -24.62 21.73 -48.58
C GLU A 675 -25.12 22.46 -47.33
N THR A 676 -25.30 23.78 -47.41
CA THR A 676 -25.77 24.58 -46.25
C THR A 676 -27.28 24.76 -46.19
N LYS A 677 -28.02 24.35 -47.23
CA LYS A 677 -29.48 24.60 -47.31
C LYS A 677 -30.23 23.58 -46.45
N GLY A 678 -31.03 24.09 -45.50
CA GLY A 678 -31.85 23.24 -44.61
C GLY A 678 -31.09 22.70 -43.40
N TRP A 679 -29.87 23.18 -43.18
CA TRP A 679 -29.05 22.93 -42.00
C TRP A 679 -28.89 24.23 -41.23
N ASP A 680 -28.91 24.13 -39.89
CA ASP A 680 -28.73 25.28 -39.02
C ASP A 680 -27.25 25.63 -38.94
N GLU A 681 -26.39 24.61 -38.88
CA GLU A 681 -24.95 24.74 -38.81
C GLU A 681 -24.25 23.68 -39.66
N VAL A 682 -23.16 24.07 -40.32
CA VAL A 682 -22.29 23.17 -41.07
C VAL A 682 -20.85 23.56 -40.79
N VAL A 683 -20.11 22.66 -40.14
CA VAL A 683 -18.71 22.88 -39.74
C VAL A 683 -17.85 21.75 -40.27
N GLU A 684 -16.64 22.06 -40.70
CA GLU A 684 -15.67 21.08 -41.20
C GLU A 684 -14.33 21.24 -40.49
N ALA A 685 -13.77 20.14 -39.97
CA ALA A 685 -12.46 20.14 -39.33
C ALA A 685 -11.56 19.04 -39.91
N GLY A 686 -10.25 19.21 -39.75
CA GLY A 686 -9.27 18.17 -40.07
C GLY A 686 -9.09 17.20 -38.91
N LEU A 687 -8.90 15.93 -39.23
CA LEU A 687 -8.51 14.90 -38.28
C LEU A 687 -7.43 14.01 -38.90
N ARG A 688 -6.32 13.85 -38.18
CA ARG A 688 -5.31 12.84 -38.50
C ARG A 688 -5.63 11.56 -37.73
N SER A 689 -5.96 10.49 -38.45
CA SER A 689 -6.14 9.17 -37.85
C SER A 689 -4.84 8.37 -37.95
N ALA A 690 -4.21 8.11 -36.81
CA ALA A 690 -3.00 7.30 -36.69
C ALA A 690 -3.33 5.81 -36.53
N SER A 691 -4.46 5.51 -35.89
CA SER A 691 -5.03 4.17 -35.78
C SER A 691 -5.46 3.62 -37.14
N GLY A 692 -6.04 4.50 -37.98
CA GLY A 692 -6.71 4.12 -39.22
C GLY A 692 -8.19 3.79 -39.02
N GLU A 693 -8.76 4.14 -37.87
CA GLU A 693 -10.18 4.03 -37.53
C GLU A 693 -10.68 5.40 -37.06
N ILE A 694 -11.87 5.81 -37.52
CA ILE A 694 -12.54 7.04 -37.11
C ILE A 694 -13.97 6.68 -36.74
N ALA A 695 -14.23 6.41 -35.46
CA ALA A 695 -15.54 6.03 -34.96
C ALA A 695 -15.96 6.96 -33.82
N PHE A 696 -17.03 7.72 -34.03
CA PHE A 696 -17.57 8.60 -33.00
C PHE A 696 -18.32 7.79 -31.94
N ALA A 697 -18.04 8.04 -30.67
CA ALA A 697 -18.72 7.38 -29.55
C ALA A 697 -19.06 8.38 -28.44
N ASP A 698 -19.96 8.00 -27.55
CA ASP A 698 -20.12 8.72 -26.29
C ASP A 698 -18.91 8.43 -25.38
N PRO A 699 -18.28 9.45 -24.75
CA PRO A 699 -17.12 9.28 -23.87
C PRO A 699 -17.34 8.33 -22.69
N MET A 700 -18.58 8.20 -22.22
CA MET A 700 -18.97 7.31 -21.11
C MET A 700 -19.28 5.89 -21.55
N GLY A 701 -19.25 5.63 -22.85
CA GLY A 701 -19.50 4.33 -23.46
C GLY A 701 -20.81 4.29 -24.25
N GLY A 702 -20.95 3.24 -25.05
CA GLY A 702 -22.06 3.09 -25.98
C GLY A 702 -21.61 2.37 -27.24
N GLU A 703 -22.55 2.11 -28.15
CA GLU A 703 -22.20 1.55 -29.46
C GLU A 703 -21.58 2.66 -30.32
N PRO A 704 -20.32 2.51 -30.77
CA PRO A 704 -19.68 3.51 -31.61
C PRO A 704 -20.36 3.60 -32.97
N LEU A 705 -20.36 4.79 -33.57
CA LEU A 705 -20.78 4.96 -34.95
C LEU A 705 -19.84 4.18 -35.89
N PRO A 706 -20.32 3.79 -37.10
CA PRO A 706 -19.51 3.08 -38.07
C PRO A 706 -18.21 3.82 -38.39
N ASP A 707 -17.14 3.06 -38.59
CA ASP A 707 -15.84 3.59 -38.98
C ASP A 707 -15.91 4.43 -40.27
N LEU A 708 -15.38 5.63 -40.18
CA LEU A 708 -15.38 6.64 -41.24
C LEU A 708 -14.06 6.71 -42.01
N ALA A 709 -13.03 5.95 -41.62
CA ALA A 709 -11.70 5.95 -42.20
C ALA A 709 -11.61 5.13 -43.51
N VAL A 710 -12.22 5.62 -44.60
CA VAL A 710 -12.30 4.89 -45.89
C VAL A 710 -10.97 4.39 -46.49
N ARG A 711 -9.82 4.96 -46.12
CA ARG A 711 -8.49 4.53 -46.57
C ARG A 711 -7.58 4.03 -45.43
N GLY A 712 -8.14 3.77 -44.25
CA GLY A 712 -7.35 3.48 -43.04
C GLY A 712 -6.59 4.72 -42.58
N LYS A 713 -5.31 4.56 -42.21
CA LYS A 713 -4.47 5.65 -41.65
C LYS A 713 -4.34 6.83 -42.62
N GLY A 714 -4.46 8.06 -42.12
CA GLY A 714 -4.27 9.26 -42.93
C GLY A 714 -4.94 10.52 -42.37
N HIS A 715 -4.92 11.57 -43.18
CA HIS A 715 -5.62 12.82 -42.89
C HIS A 715 -6.99 12.84 -43.58
N TYR A 716 -8.00 13.18 -42.78
CA TYR A 716 -9.40 13.27 -43.17
C TYR A 716 -9.95 14.65 -42.87
N ARG A 717 -10.95 15.04 -43.66
CA ARG A 717 -11.83 16.17 -43.36
C ARG A 717 -13.15 15.59 -42.90
N ILE A 718 -13.57 16.00 -41.70
CA ILE A 718 -14.83 15.62 -41.09
C ILE A 718 -15.75 16.83 -41.16
N ARG A 719 -16.85 16.72 -41.93
CA ARG A 719 -17.87 17.75 -42.04
C ARG A 719 -19.13 17.32 -41.32
N VAL A 720 -19.55 18.13 -40.36
CA VAL A 720 -20.74 17.90 -39.54
C VAL A 720 -21.81 18.88 -39.95
N HIS A 721 -22.99 18.37 -40.30
CA HIS A 721 -24.18 19.19 -40.49
C HIS A 721 -25.15 18.93 -39.36
N PHE A 722 -25.64 20.00 -38.77
CA PHE A 722 -26.55 19.95 -37.63
C PHE A 722 -27.81 20.75 -37.93
N ALA A 723 -28.97 20.21 -37.53
CA ALA A 723 -30.24 20.91 -37.61
C ALA A 723 -31.21 20.45 -36.54
N TRP A 724 -31.99 21.38 -36.02
CA TRP A 724 -33.21 21.10 -35.28
C TRP A 724 -34.33 20.74 -36.24
N ARG A 725 -35.11 19.73 -35.87
CA ARG A 725 -36.27 19.26 -36.63
C ARG A 725 -37.54 19.35 -35.79
N PRO A 726 -38.64 19.84 -36.39
CA PRO A 726 -39.91 19.93 -35.71
C PRO A 726 -40.59 18.56 -35.64
N TRP A 727 -41.38 18.34 -34.58
CA TRP A 727 -42.20 17.14 -34.42
C TRP A 727 -43.56 17.52 -33.82
N LYS A 728 -44.66 17.08 -34.45
CA LYS A 728 -46.04 17.29 -33.97
C LYS A 728 -46.39 18.73 -33.52
N GLY A 729 -45.82 19.75 -34.17
CA GLY A 729 -46.11 21.16 -33.90
C GLY A 729 -45.13 21.86 -32.95
N GLU A 730 -44.14 21.15 -32.42
CA GLU A 730 -43.04 21.71 -31.64
C GLU A 730 -41.80 21.88 -32.53
N GLU A 731 -41.10 23.03 -32.43
CA GLU A 731 -40.08 23.42 -33.42
C GLU A 731 -38.68 22.82 -33.20
N ARG A 732 -38.32 22.42 -31.98
CA ARG A 732 -36.95 21.99 -31.60
C ARG A 732 -36.97 20.74 -30.71
N VAL A 733 -37.41 19.61 -31.25
CA VAL A 733 -37.62 18.36 -30.48
C VAL A 733 -36.76 17.20 -30.98
N THR A 734 -36.11 17.35 -32.14
CA THR A 734 -35.25 16.30 -32.69
C THR A 734 -34.01 16.94 -33.30
N GLN A 735 -32.85 16.38 -33.00
CA GLN A 735 -31.58 16.80 -33.54
C GLN A 735 -31.25 15.90 -34.72
N GLN A 736 -30.95 16.49 -35.88
CA GLN A 736 -30.45 15.75 -37.03
C GLN A 736 -28.96 16.02 -37.19
N LEU A 737 -28.19 14.94 -37.29
CA LEU A 737 -26.75 15.00 -37.54
C LEU A 737 -26.39 14.25 -38.83
N LEU A 738 -25.59 14.91 -39.67
CA LEU A 738 -24.96 14.29 -40.84
C LEU A 738 -23.45 14.48 -40.76
N ILE A 739 -22.74 13.39 -40.48
CA ILE A 739 -21.28 13.37 -40.39
C ILE A 739 -20.72 12.81 -41.69
N MET A 740 -19.96 13.63 -42.41
CA MET A 740 -19.28 13.22 -43.64
C MET A 740 -17.78 13.13 -43.41
N ALA A 741 -17.15 12.06 -43.86
CA ALA A 741 -15.69 11.92 -43.85
C ALA A 741 -15.14 11.71 -45.26
N TYR A 742 -14.04 12.38 -45.57
CA TYR A 742 -13.32 12.19 -46.83
C TYR A 742 -11.83 12.50 -46.69
N PRO A 743 -10.95 11.84 -47.48
CA PRO A 743 -9.52 12.15 -47.45
C PRO A 743 -9.25 13.60 -47.87
N GLY A 744 -8.48 14.32 -47.08
CA GLY A 744 -8.09 15.70 -47.37
C GLY A 744 -7.06 16.23 -46.36
N PRO A 745 -6.08 17.04 -46.81
CA PRO A 745 -5.12 17.65 -45.90
C PRO A 745 -5.71 18.86 -45.16
N GLY A 746 -5.07 19.24 -44.05
CA GLY A 746 -5.32 20.49 -43.32
C GLY A 746 -6.16 20.30 -42.06
N ASP A 747 -5.71 20.93 -40.98
CA ASP A 747 -6.30 20.83 -39.63
C ASP A 747 -7.20 22.05 -39.30
N GLU A 748 -7.30 23.01 -40.23
CA GLU A 748 -8.10 24.22 -40.05
C GLU A 748 -9.60 23.92 -39.99
N VAL A 749 -10.30 24.63 -39.10
CA VAL A 749 -11.76 24.55 -38.99
C VAL A 749 -12.41 25.55 -39.95
N GLU A 750 -13.34 25.06 -40.78
CA GLU A 750 -14.12 25.85 -41.73
C GLU A 750 -15.60 25.86 -41.30
N GLU A 751 -16.14 27.03 -40.98
CA GLU A 751 -17.58 27.22 -40.80
C GLU A 751 -18.25 27.63 -42.11
N HIS A 752 -19.29 26.89 -42.51
CA HIS A 752 -20.02 27.15 -43.73
C HIS A 752 -21.37 27.82 -43.43
N LEU A 753 -21.34 29.15 -43.33
CA LEU A 753 -22.56 29.93 -43.13
C LEU A 753 -23.52 29.79 -44.33
N PRO A 754 -24.83 29.63 -44.10
CA PRO A 754 -25.80 29.64 -45.19
C PRO A 754 -25.73 30.98 -45.92
N ARG A 755 -25.62 30.94 -47.26
CA ARG A 755 -25.73 32.14 -48.10
C ARG A 755 -27.05 32.84 -47.77
N ARG A 756 -26.99 33.98 -47.07
CA ARG A 756 -28.14 34.88 -46.94
C ARG A 756 -28.61 35.21 -48.35
N PRO A 757 -29.90 34.98 -48.71
CA PRO A 757 -30.42 35.49 -49.97
C PRO A 757 -30.18 37.00 -49.97
N GLY A 758 -29.52 37.50 -51.01
CA GLY A 758 -29.11 38.89 -51.14
C GLY A 758 -30.30 39.84 -50.96
N ARG A 759 -30.02 40.96 -50.29
CA ARG A 759 -30.88 42.15 -50.29
C ARG A 759 -31.14 42.66 -51.69
#